data_AF-A0A944WND8-F1
#
_entry.id   AF-A0A944WND8-F1
#
_cell.length_a   1.000
_cell.length_b   1.000
_cell.length_c   1.000
_cell.angle_alpha   90.00
_cell.angle_beta   90.00
_cell.angle_gamma   90.00
#
_symmetry.space_group_name_H-M   'P 1'
#
loop_
_entity.id
_entity.type
_entity.pdbx_description
1 polymer ?
#
loop_
_entity_poly.entity_id
_entity_poly.type
_entity_poly.pdbx_seq_one_letter_code
_entity_poly.pdbx_strand_id
1 'polypeptide(L)'
;MMLRPDQQSQVASGFSKWFNKGVDVFMESFMNGLLSGITTHMVNVLGNAGFQIYSIPERFIAGAIGAARTSIPGSNQSRVYMTEALAIPAGFMMSFNASMRAAAKAFVTEDPSDLVTKIDYRTRKAITAENLELDPEATVGRAVDLLGKVTRIAGRFLLTEDEFFKGMARGSQQYTVAVRRALDLKAQGADDATVRASIVQAIQEPDEALLTSMKDYGQVMTFQKDLEGVLGQLQGFFSHPAMKIFVPFYKTPTNIMREVMSRNVLSAPLLPSFWKAIKAGGPEADMAMSKMALGSTIMAAFAGYSYGAEGDDVLMTGHGPSDPKAREAWLRHHQPYSFSVKMEDGTRKSITYSRFDPLSGVLAVAADFAWYARHSDDEDMISSLAAAAAMSNYNYVGQLPMLQGMFSIAEIFGSEYEGGEAKFKRLQELLGKQVGSAAITALPLPTGSFTASIERYFDPTKKNTLPTDTNVAPLVRGFYEALQKARSRSPFFSKDMEPSLDRWGTPRMEGNGQVWELASPIKIRIDEYHMVDDEISDLNLGLGRVPKSIEGIKLTAKQQNMLVIWANNSPDGGNLLEDLKKKITSPEYQKLSPGFRIDELRGIDAVYWSNAKKHLIQSDPDLKARIDERNGIRDVTGKAPIQ
;
A
#
# COMPACT_ATOMS: atom_id res chain seq x y z
N MET A 1 11.71 -20.51 50.27
CA MET A 1 11.40 -19.17 50.80
C MET A 1 10.38 -18.53 49.86
N MET A 2 9.12 -18.37 50.28
CA MET A 2 8.12 -17.64 49.50
C MET A 2 8.30 -16.14 49.78
N LEU A 3 8.38 -15.33 48.73
CA LEU A 3 8.52 -13.87 48.84
C LEU A 3 7.29 -13.28 49.55
N ARG A 4 7.51 -12.26 50.39
CA ARG A 4 6.43 -11.52 51.05
C ARG A 4 5.60 -10.71 50.01
N PRO A 5 4.32 -10.40 50.26
CA PRO A 5 3.44 -9.73 49.27
C PRO A 5 3.97 -8.40 48.72
N ASP A 6 4.67 -7.61 49.53
CA ASP A 6 5.37 -6.37 49.16
C ASP A 6 6.53 -6.64 48.18
N GLN A 7 7.28 -7.72 48.43
CA GLN A 7 8.38 -8.16 47.56
C GLN A 7 7.84 -8.74 46.25
N GLN A 8 6.72 -9.45 46.27
CA GLN A 8 6.04 -9.92 45.06
C GLN A 8 5.55 -8.74 44.20
N SER A 9 4.97 -7.70 44.82
CA SER A 9 4.55 -6.48 44.12
C SER A 9 5.72 -5.72 43.49
N GLN A 10 6.85 -5.60 44.19
CA GLN A 10 8.05 -4.94 43.65
C GLN A 10 8.70 -5.73 42.51
N VAL A 11 8.75 -7.06 42.63
CA VAL A 11 9.24 -7.95 41.56
C VAL A 11 8.30 -7.90 40.35
N ALA A 12 6.99 -7.90 40.55
CA ALA A 12 6.01 -7.77 39.47
C ALA A 12 6.08 -6.40 38.78
N SER A 13 6.24 -5.30 39.54
CA SER A 13 6.42 -3.96 38.96
C SER A 13 7.75 -3.82 38.22
N GLY A 14 8.82 -4.42 38.75
CA GLY A 14 10.13 -4.46 38.10
C GLY A 14 10.11 -5.26 36.80
N PHE A 15 9.50 -6.44 36.80
CA PHE A 15 9.30 -7.26 35.60
C PHE A 15 8.46 -6.51 34.55
N SER A 16 7.34 -5.91 34.95
CA SER A 16 6.50 -5.11 34.06
C SER A 16 7.27 -3.94 33.45
N LYS A 17 8.08 -3.23 34.25
CA LYS A 17 8.94 -2.13 33.79
C LYS A 17 9.94 -2.59 32.72
N TRP A 18 10.70 -3.65 32.98
CA TRP A 18 11.69 -4.17 32.02
C TRP A 18 11.06 -4.78 30.78
N PHE A 19 9.92 -5.47 30.92
CA PHE A 19 9.14 -5.97 29.80
C PHE A 19 8.68 -4.82 28.89
N ASN A 20 8.12 -3.76 29.49
CA ASN A 20 7.70 -2.55 28.78
C ASN A 20 8.86 -1.88 28.03
N LYS A 21 10.04 -1.73 28.65
CA LYS A 21 11.24 -1.23 27.97
C LYS A 21 11.65 -2.10 26.79
N GLY A 22 11.63 -3.43 26.96
CA GLY A 22 11.92 -4.38 25.89
C GLY A 22 10.95 -4.26 24.72
N VAL A 23 9.65 -4.08 25.00
CA VAL A 23 8.62 -3.81 23.98
C VAL A 23 8.92 -2.48 23.26
N ASP A 24 9.27 -1.42 23.99
CA ASP A 24 9.55 -0.12 23.37
C ASP A 24 10.80 -0.17 22.47
N VAL A 25 11.87 -0.83 22.90
CA VAL A 25 13.08 -1.09 22.09
C VAL A 25 12.74 -1.90 20.83
N PHE A 26 11.97 -2.98 20.99
CA PHE A 26 11.53 -3.81 19.88
C PHE A 26 10.72 -3.00 18.87
N MET A 27 9.76 -2.21 19.34
CA MET A 27 8.90 -1.41 18.47
C MET A 27 9.70 -0.31 17.76
N GLU A 28 10.66 0.33 18.42
CA GLU A 28 11.56 1.30 17.79
C GLU A 28 12.34 0.65 16.64
N SER A 29 12.99 -0.48 16.88
CA SER A 29 13.74 -1.17 15.83
C SER A 29 12.85 -1.69 14.72
N PHE A 30 11.70 -2.29 15.05
CA PHE A 30 10.74 -2.80 14.08
C PHE A 30 10.24 -1.70 13.12
N MET A 31 9.78 -0.58 13.68
CA MET A 31 9.24 0.54 12.90
C MET A 31 10.32 1.16 11.99
N ASN A 32 11.54 1.34 12.51
CA ASN A 32 12.64 1.85 11.68
C ASN A 32 13.12 0.84 10.64
N GLY A 33 13.10 -0.45 10.95
CA GLY A 33 13.40 -1.52 10.00
C GLY A 33 12.46 -1.52 8.80
N LEU A 34 11.16 -1.28 9.02
CA LEU A 34 10.16 -1.09 7.94
C LEU A 34 10.40 0.18 7.11
N LEU A 35 10.99 1.23 7.69
CA LEU A 35 11.25 2.51 7.03
C LEU A 35 12.60 2.58 6.34
N SER A 36 13.51 1.64 6.60
CA SER A 36 14.91 1.66 6.16
C SER A 36 15.14 1.77 4.64
N GLY A 37 14.12 1.53 3.81
CA GLY A 37 14.25 1.50 2.36
C GLY A 37 14.27 2.90 1.74
N ILE A 38 15.24 3.15 0.86
CA ILE A 38 15.34 4.41 0.10
C ILE A 38 14.06 4.67 -0.70
N THR A 39 13.48 3.62 -1.29
CA THR A 39 12.21 3.72 -2.01
C THR A 39 11.07 4.21 -1.12
N THR A 40 11.04 3.86 0.18
CA THR A 40 10.03 4.34 1.14
C THR A 40 10.10 5.85 1.31
N HIS A 41 11.31 6.38 1.46
CA HIS A 41 11.58 7.82 1.53
C HIS A 41 11.17 8.53 0.24
N MET A 42 11.51 7.96 -0.92
CA MET A 42 11.10 8.52 -2.21
C MET A 42 9.57 8.53 -2.40
N VAL A 43 8.84 7.52 -1.94
CA VAL A 43 7.36 7.55 -1.92
C VAL A 43 6.85 8.73 -1.09
N ASN A 44 7.45 8.98 0.07
CA ASN A 44 7.05 10.09 0.95
C ASN A 44 7.33 11.45 0.30
N VAL A 45 8.53 11.63 -0.25
CA VAL A 45 8.95 12.85 -0.96
C VAL A 45 8.06 13.12 -2.16
N LEU A 46 7.86 12.13 -3.04
CA LEU A 46 7.03 12.28 -4.24
C LEU A 46 5.55 12.48 -3.90
N GLY A 47 5.03 11.80 -2.87
CA GLY A 47 3.66 12.00 -2.40
C GLY A 47 3.42 13.41 -1.87
N ASN A 48 4.27 13.89 -0.94
CA ASN A 48 4.14 15.24 -0.38
C ASN A 48 4.33 16.34 -1.44
N ALA A 49 5.34 16.19 -2.32
CA ALA A 49 5.61 17.15 -3.39
C ALA A 49 4.50 17.15 -4.45
N GLY A 50 4.10 15.95 -4.89
CA GLY A 50 3.03 15.75 -5.86
C GLY A 50 1.70 16.33 -5.35
N PHE A 51 1.35 16.11 -4.09
CA PHE A 51 0.14 16.67 -3.50
C PHE A 51 0.19 18.21 -3.45
N GLN A 52 1.33 18.78 -3.06
CA GLN A 52 1.52 20.23 -3.04
C GLN A 52 1.38 20.86 -4.43
N ILE A 53 1.97 20.25 -5.46
CA ILE A 53 1.81 20.68 -6.87
C ILE A 53 0.35 20.53 -7.31
N TYR A 54 -0.28 19.41 -6.98
CA TYR A 54 -1.69 19.13 -7.31
C TYR A 54 -2.66 20.17 -6.71
N SER A 55 -2.31 20.79 -5.58
CA SER A 55 -3.13 21.84 -4.95
C SER A 55 -3.19 23.15 -5.75
N ILE A 56 -2.26 23.40 -6.69
CA ILE A 56 -2.23 24.63 -7.51
C ILE A 56 -3.45 24.71 -8.43
N PRO A 57 -3.71 23.72 -9.33
CA PRO A 57 -4.92 23.74 -10.15
C PRO A 57 -6.20 23.66 -9.29
N GLU A 58 -6.19 22.97 -8.14
CA GLU A 58 -7.32 23.00 -7.20
C GLU A 58 -7.63 24.43 -6.74
N ARG A 59 -6.61 25.21 -6.35
CA ARG A 59 -6.82 26.58 -5.89
C ARG A 59 -7.30 27.50 -7.00
N PHE A 60 -6.80 27.30 -8.22
CA PHE A 60 -7.24 28.06 -9.39
C PHE A 60 -8.72 27.83 -9.70
N ILE A 61 -9.14 26.57 -9.78
CA ILE A 61 -10.54 26.19 -10.04
C ILE A 61 -11.44 26.65 -8.89
N ALA A 62 -10.98 26.57 -7.63
CA ALA A 62 -11.70 27.11 -6.48
C ALA A 62 -11.92 28.62 -6.61
N GLY A 63 -10.94 29.36 -7.16
CA GLY A 63 -11.10 30.77 -7.46
C GLY A 63 -12.19 31.07 -8.49
N ALA A 64 -12.29 30.25 -9.54
CA ALA A 64 -13.35 30.38 -10.55
C ALA A 64 -14.73 30.02 -9.96
N ILE A 65 -14.82 28.94 -9.17
CA ILE A 65 -16.04 28.54 -8.45
C ILE A 65 -16.47 29.63 -7.48
N GLY A 66 -15.54 30.19 -6.71
CA GLY A 66 -15.80 31.28 -5.78
C GLY A 66 -16.34 32.51 -6.49
N ALA A 67 -15.78 32.86 -7.65
CA ALA A 67 -16.28 33.96 -8.47
C ALA A 67 -17.73 33.74 -8.95
N ALA A 68 -18.03 32.54 -9.45
CA ALA A 68 -19.38 32.17 -9.85
C ALA A 68 -20.36 32.12 -8.67
N ARG A 69 -19.93 31.63 -7.51
CA ARG A 69 -20.77 31.54 -6.31
C ARG A 69 -21.11 32.93 -5.78
N THR A 70 -20.15 33.84 -5.71
CA THR A 70 -20.36 35.19 -5.16
C THR A 70 -21.26 36.08 -6.04
N SER A 71 -21.47 35.73 -7.32
CA SER A 71 -22.41 36.47 -8.18
C SER A 71 -23.87 36.14 -7.88
N ILE A 72 -24.14 35.07 -7.10
CA ILE A 72 -25.49 34.69 -6.70
C ILE A 72 -25.93 35.55 -5.49
N PRO A 73 -27.05 36.28 -5.57
CA PRO A 73 -27.58 37.06 -4.46
C PRO A 73 -27.82 36.22 -3.20
N GLY A 74 -27.42 36.73 -2.03
CA GLY A 74 -27.59 36.03 -0.75
C GLY A 74 -26.52 34.98 -0.42
N SER A 75 -25.53 34.79 -1.31
CA SER A 75 -24.38 33.93 -1.04
C SER A 75 -23.35 34.60 -0.11
N ASN A 76 -22.56 33.78 0.60
CA ASN A 76 -21.41 34.26 1.38
C ASN A 76 -20.40 34.98 0.47
N GLN A 77 -20.00 36.21 0.78
CA GLN A 77 -19.14 37.00 -0.12
C GLN A 77 -17.65 36.67 0.03
N SER A 78 -17.21 36.03 1.12
CA SER A 78 -15.84 35.52 1.23
C SER A 78 -15.61 34.42 0.20
N ARG A 79 -14.45 34.41 -0.48
CA ARG A 79 -14.17 33.43 -1.55
C ARG A 79 -12.68 33.11 -1.69
N VAL A 80 -12.38 32.05 -2.41
CA VAL A 80 -11.04 31.85 -2.97
C VAL A 80 -10.85 32.75 -4.20
N TYR A 81 -9.65 33.28 -4.41
CA TYR A 81 -9.29 34.00 -5.64
C TYR A 81 -8.36 33.16 -6.53
N MET A 82 -8.50 33.27 -7.85
CA MET A 82 -7.64 32.52 -8.80
C MET A 82 -6.16 32.86 -8.64
N THR A 83 -5.84 34.10 -8.26
CA THR A 83 -4.48 34.59 -7.97
C THR A 83 -3.83 33.89 -6.77
N GLU A 84 -4.61 33.28 -5.88
CA GLU A 84 -4.08 32.47 -4.78
C GLU A 84 -3.26 31.27 -5.29
N ALA A 85 -3.58 30.73 -6.47
CA ALA A 85 -2.84 29.64 -7.08
C ALA A 85 -1.38 30.04 -7.39
N LEU A 86 -1.14 31.30 -7.75
CA LEU A 86 0.19 31.85 -8.00
C LEU A 86 0.95 32.16 -6.69
N ALA A 87 0.22 32.36 -5.58
CA ALA A 87 0.82 32.57 -4.27
C ALA A 87 1.42 31.29 -3.67
N ILE A 88 0.93 30.11 -4.06
CA ILE A 88 1.47 28.81 -3.61
C ILE A 88 2.96 28.66 -3.96
N PRO A 89 3.39 28.74 -5.23
CA PRO A 89 4.82 28.61 -5.58
C PRO A 89 5.67 29.76 -5.04
N ALA A 90 5.11 30.98 -4.88
CA ALA A 90 5.81 32.07 -4.22
C ALA A 90 6.09 31.74 -2.74
N GLY A 91 5.11 31.23 -2.01
CA GLY A 91 5.27 30.81 -0.62
C GLY A 91 6.26 29.65 -0.44
N PHE A 92 6.31 28.71 -1.39
CA PHE A 92 7.35 27.68 -1.45
C PHE A 92 8.74 28.28 -1.53
N MET A 93 9.00 29.15 -2.52
CA MET A 93 10.32 29.76 -2.69
C MET A 93 10.75 30.57 -1.47
N MET A 94 9.83 31.36 -0.91
CA MET A 94 10.13 32.22 0.25
C MET A 94 10.37 31.41 1.53
N SER A 95 9.75 30.24 1.66
CA SER A 95 9.85 29.41 2.86
C SER A 95 10.88 28.29 2.74
N PHE A 96 11.54 28.13 1.60
CA PHE A 96 12.49 27.04 1.34
C PHE A 96 13.63 27.01 2.37
N ASN A 97 14.31 28.13 2.58
CA ASN A 97 15.42 28.21 3.53
C ASN A 97 14.99 27.96 4.97
N ALA A 98 13.82 28.48 5.38
CA ALA A 98 13.26 28.23 6.70
C ALA A 98 12.89 26.75 6.89
N SER A 99 12.32 26.13 5.84
CA SER A 99 11.97 24.71 5.82
C SER A 99 13.20 23.81 5.88
N MET A 100 14.28 24.15 5.18
CA MET A 100 15.56 23.44 5.29
C MET A 100 16.17 23.53 6.69
N ARG A 101 16.08 24.70 7.35
CA ARG A 101 16.52 24.83 8.75
C ARG A 101 15.66 24.01 9.70
N ALA A 102 14.34 24.01 9.51
CA ALA A 102 13.43 23.19 10.30
C ALA A 102 13.73 21.69 10.13
N ALA A 103 13.95 21.25 8.90
CA ALA A 103 14.33 19.88 8.56
C ALA A 103 15.69 19.50 9.19
N ALA A 104 16.70 20.35 9.05
CA ALA A 104 18.01 20.12 9.66
C ALA A 104 17.94 20.05 11.20
N LYS A 105 17.15 20.94 11.82
CA LYS A 105 16.87 20.89 13.26
C LYS A 105 16.23 19.55 13.64
N ALA A 106 15.19 19.13 12.92
CA ALA A 106 14.49 17.87 13.16
C ALA A 106 15.40 16.64 12.99
N PHE A 107 16.32 16.65 12.02
CA PHE A 107 17.30 15.58 11.84
C PHE A 107 18.26 15.45 13.05
N VAL A 108 18.70 16.59 13.57
CA VAL A 108 19.66 16.66 14.68
C VAL A 108 18.99 16.35 16.02
N THR A 109 17.83 16.95 16.29
CA THR A 109 17.12 16.79 17.57
C THR A 109 16.26 15.54 17.61
N GLU A 110 15.88 14.99 16.45
CA GLU A 110 14.88 13.92 16.29
C GLU A 110 13.49 14.31 16.84
N ASP A 111 13.23 15.60 17.01
CA ASP A 111 11.99 16.12 17.57
C ASP A 111 11.18 16.84 16.48
N PRO A 112 9.89 16.52 16.31
CA PRO A 112 9.01 17.22 15.37
C PRO A 112 8.72 18.66 15.80
N SER A 113 8.37 19.53 14.84
CA SER A 113 7.94 20.90 15.19
C SER A 113 6.54 20.96 15.81
N ASP A 114 5.72 19.92 15.59
CA ASP A 114 4.40 19.73 16.21
C ASP A 114 4.41 18.47 17.09
N LEU A 115 3.49 18.37 18.05
CA LEU A 115 3.28 17.14 18.82
C LEU A 115 2.87 15.92 17.96
N VAL A 116 2.43 16.19 16.72
CA VAL A 116 1.90 15.22 15.76
C VAL A 116 2.99 14.70 14.83
N THR A 117 3.15 13.37 14.79
CA THR A 117 4.10 12.66 13.92
C THR A 117 3.46 11.47 13.21
N LYS A 118 4.02 11.03 12.08
CA LYS A 118 3.60 9.78 11.41
C LYS A 118 3.87 8.54 12.25
N ILE A 119 4.87 8.61 13.13
CA ILE A 119 5.24 7.53 14.04
C ILE A 119 4.82 7.90 15.46
N ASP A 120 3.71 7.34 15.92
CA ASP A 120 3.29 7.45 17.32
C ASP A 120 4.01 6.37 18.16
N TYR A 121 4.85 6.79 19.09
CA TYR A 121 5.49 5.91 20.08
C TYR A 121 4.83 6.07 21.45
N ARG A 122 4.83 5.01 22.26
CA ARG A 122 4.59 5.13 23.71
C ARG A 122 5.77 5.84 24.40
N THR A 123 6.99 5.50 24.00
CA THR A 123 8.25 6.09 24.49
C THR A 123 9.07 6.53 23.28
N ARG A 124 9.36 7.83 23.14
CA ARG A 124 10.23 8.35 22.08
C ARG A 124 11.69 8.03 22.43
N LYS A 125 12.50 7.60 21.44
CA LYS A 125 13.94 7.29 21.61
C LYS A 125 14.19 6.18 22.66
N ALA A 126 13.48 5.06 22.58
CA ALA A 126 13.56 3.95 23.51
C ALA A 126 14.97 3.34 23.64
N ILE A 127 15.75 3.34 22.55
CA ILE A 127 17.15 2.88 22.57
C ILE A 127 18.06 4.07 22.89
N THR A 128 18.14 4.42 24.17
CA THR A 128 19.11 5.38 24.73
C THR A 128 19.62 4.89 26.08
N ALA A 129 20.81 5.34 26.47
CA ALA A 129 21.36 5.04 27.79
C ALA A 129 20.39 5.47 28.91
N GLU A 130 19.84 6.68 28.78
CA GLU A 130 18.85 7.24 29.71
C GLU A 130 17.60 6.35 29.84
N ASN A 131 16.94 6.01 28.73
CA ASN A 131 15.71 5.21 28.77
C ASN A 131 15.96 3.77 29.23
N LEU A 132 17.18 3.26 29.05
CA LEU A 132 17.60 1.95 29.55
C LEU A 132 18.19 1.97 30.96
N GLU A 133 18.20 3.12 31.65
CA GLU A 133 18.79 3.28 32.99
C GLU A 133 20.28 2.90 33.06
N LEU A 134 21.02 3.24 32.01
CA LEU A 134 22.47 3.10 31.92
C LEU A 134 23.13 4.47 32.07
N ASP A 135 24.34 4.49 32.63
CA ASP A 135 25.17 5.69 32.68
C ASP A 135 25.56 6.12 31.24
N PRO A 136 25.14 7.30 30.76
CA PRO A 136 25.46 7.78 29.42
C PRO A 136 26.96 8.00 29.17
N GLU A 137 27.74 8.23 30.23
CA GLU A 137 29.18 8.46 30.12
C GLU A 137 29.98 7.16 30.08
N ALA A 138 29.41 6.06 30.55
CA ALA A 138 30.02 4.74 30.49
C ALA A 138 30.12 4.25 29.02
N THR A 139 31.14 3.45 28.71
CA THR A 139 31.36 2.87 27.36
C THR A 139 30.12 2.15 26.84
N VAL A 140 29.42 1.41 27.71
CA VAL A 140 28.18 0.70 27.37
C VAL A 140 27.04 1.69 27.07
N GLY A 141 26.90 2.77 27.85
CA GLY A 141 25.90 3.81 27.60
C GLY A 141 26.11 4.51 26.25
N ARG A 142 27.35 4.92 25.96
CA ARG A 142 27.72 5.52 24.66
C ARG A 142 27.47 4.57 23.49
N ALA A 143 27.76 3.27 23.65
CA ALA A 143 27.50 2.27 22.62
C ALA A 143 25.99 2.08 22.37
N VAL A 144 25.18 2.06 23.44
CA VAL A 144 23.70 2.00 23.34
C VAL A 144 23.14 3.23 22.65
N ASP A 145 23.62 4.43 22.98
CA ASP A 145 23.19 5.65 22.30
C ASP A 145 23.58 5.66 20.82
N LEU A 146 24.78 5.20 20.47
CA LEU A 146 25.19 5.05 19.08
C LEU A 146 24.29 4.06 18.34
N LEU A 147 24.01 2.91 18.93
CA LEU A 147 23.12 1.90 18.36
C LEU A 147 21.72 2.49 18.14
N GLY A 148 21.17 3.19 19.12
CA GLY A 148 19.87 3.85 18.99
C GLY A 148 19.84 4.89 17.87
N LYS A 149 20.89 5.70 17.73
CA LYS A 149 21.02 6.67 16.63
C LYS A 149 21.07 5.97 15.26
N VAL A 150 21.80 4.86 15.14
CA VAL A 150 21.87 4.06 13.91
C VAL A 150 20.52 3.43 13.60
N THR A 151 19.85 2.83 14.58
CA THR A 151 18.52 2.24 14.42
C THR A 151 17.50 3.28 13.95
N ARG A 152 17.55 4.50 14.51
CA ARG A 152 16.59 5.58 14.18
C ARG A 152 16.92 6.35 12.90
N ILE A 153 18.00 6.04 12.18
CA ILE A 153 18.43 6.85 11.03
C ILE A 153 17.33 6.98 9.95
N ALA A 154 16.59 5.90 9.69
CA ALA A 154 15.46 5.91 8.76
C ALA A 154 14.31 6.79 9.27
N GLY A 155 13.91 6.63 10.54
CA GLY A 155 12.91 7.49 11.17
C GLY A 155 13.29 8.97 11.18
N ARG A 156 14.59 9.28 11.36
CA ARG A 156 15.12 10.65 11.27
C ARG A 156 14.95 11.23 9.87
N PHE A 157 15.29 10.49 8.81
CA PHE A 157 15.05 10.96 7.44
C PHE A 157 13.57 11.21 7.17
N LEU A 158 12.69 10.31 7.61
CA LEU A 158 11.24 10.48 7.43
C LEU A 158 10.73 11.74 8.14
N LEU A 159 11.18 11.96 9.38
CA LEU A 159 10.84 13.15 10.14
C LEU A 159 11.35 14.43 9.46
N THR A 160 12.60 14.42 8.99
CA THR A 160 13.22 15.54 8.27
C THR A 160 12.46 15.91 7.01
N GLU A 161 12.11 14.92 6.19
CA GLU A 161 11.31 15.13 4.98
C GLU A 161 9.96 15.75 5.33
N ASP A 162 9.29 15.21 6.35
CA ASP A 162 7.98 15.70 6.78
C ASP A 162 8.05 17.14 7.28
N GLU A 163 9.05 17.49 8.08
CA GLU A 163 9.21 18.86 8.58
C GLU A 163 9.60 19.85 7.47
N PHE A 164 10.41 19.41 6.49
CA PHE A 164 10.68 20.18 5.28
C PHE A 164 9.37 20.49 4.53
N PHE A 165 8.58 19.46 4.19
CA PHE A 165 7.36 19.64 3.40
C PHE A 165 6.24 20.35 4.17
N LYS A 166 6.14 20.17 5.50
CA LYS A 166 5.25 20.99 6.35
C LYS A 166 5.65 22.46 6.32
N GLY A 167 6.95 22.76 6.41
CA GLY A 167 7.47 24.12 6.32
C GLY A 167 7.08 24.79 5.00
N MET A 168 7.26 24.07 3.88
CA MET A 168 6.89 24.54 2.54
C MET A 168 5.38 24.81 2.45
N ALA A 169 4.55 23.86 2.89
CA ALA A 169 3.10 24.00 2.88
C ALA A 169 2.61 25.16 3.78
N ARG A 170 3.16 25.30 5.00
CA ARG A 170 2.87 26.43 5.90
C ARG A 170 3.18 27.76 5.20
N GLY A 171 4.32 27.84 4.52
CA GLY A 171 4.71 28.96 3.68
C GLY A 171 3.69 29.32 2.61
N SER A 172 3.29 28.35 1.79
CA SER A 172 2.27 28.58 0.76
C SER A 172 0.95 29.06 1.35
N GLN A 173 0.47 28.44 2.43
CA GLN A 173 -0.77 28.88 3.05
C GLN A 173 -0.66 30.31 3.60
N GLN A 174 0.48 30.68 4.18
CA GLN A 174 0.73 32.04 4.66
C GLN A 174 0.57 33.07 3.53
N TYR A 175 1.26 32.85 2.41
CA TYR A 175 1.21 33.74 1.25
C TYR A 175 -0.18 33.75 0.60
N THR A 176 -0.81 32.58 0.49
CA THR A 176 -2.15 32.49 -0.08
C THR A 176 -3.18 33.26 0.75
N VAL A 177 -3.15 33.15 2.09
CA VAL A 177 -4.05 33.93 2.96
C VAL A 177 -3.72 35.43 2.90
N ALA A 178 -2.44 35.80 2.83
CA ALA A 178 -2.04 37.20 2.66
C ALA A 178 -2.60 37.81 1.35
N VAL A 179 -2.50 37.08 0.23
CA VAL A 179 -3.10 37.50 -1.06
C VAL A 179 -4.61 37.60 -0.98
N ARG A 180 -5.28 36.64 -0.31
CA ARG A 180 -6.74 36.71 -0.12
C ARG A 180 -7.15 37.95 0.66
N ARG A 181 -6.54 38.20 1.82
CA ARG A 181 -6.81 39.39 2.66
C ARG A 181 -6.63 40.68 1.86
N ALA A 182 -5.57 40.77 1.07
CA ALA A 182 -5.32 41.93 0.22
C ALA A 182 -6.42 42.17 -0.81
N LEU A 183 -6.93 41.10 -1.44
CA LEU A 183 -7.99 41.19 -2.44
C LEU A 183 -9.37 41.45 -1.83
N ASP A 184 -9.64 40.90 -0.65
CA ASP A 184 -10.84 41.21 0.12
C ASP A 184 -10.87 42.70 0.49
N LEU A 185 -9.78 43.23 1.03
CA LEU A 185 -9.66 44.65 1.39
C LEU A 185 -9.80 45.56 0.15
N LYS A 186 -9.16 45.20 -0.96
CA LYS A 186 -9.30 45.94 -2.21
C LYS A 186 -10.73 45.95 -2.72
N ALA A 187 -11.43 44.82 -2.62
CA ALA A 187 -12.85 44.73 -2.98
C ALA A 187 -13.75 45.58 -2.07
N GLN A 188 -13.34 45.79 -0.82
CA GLN A 188 -14.00 46.68 0.15
C GLN A 188 -13.65 48.16 -0.04
N GLY A 189 -12.80 48.50 -1.03
CA GLY A 189 -12.40 49.88 -1.31
C GLY A 189 -11.27 50.43 -0.44
N ALA A 190 -10.51 49.56 0.23
CA ALA A 190 -9.32 49.98 0.98
C ALA A 190 -8.25 50.57 0.05
N ASP A 191 -7.48 51.54 0.57
CA ASP A 191 -6.37 52.15 -0.18
C ASP A 191 -5.15 51.21 -0.28
N ASP A 192 -4.26 51.52 -1.23
CA ASP A 192 -3.07 50.71 -1.48
C ASP A 192 -2.15 50.59 -0.25
N ALA A 193 -2.12 51.60 0.61
CA ALA A 193 -1.33 51.60 1.84
C ALA A 193 -1.87 50.56 2.84
N THR A 194 -3.19 50.53 3.07
CA THR A 194 -3.85 49.55 3.96
C THR A 194 -3.69 48.13 3.41
N VAL A 195 -3.86 47.95 2.10
CA VAL A 195 -3.67 46.65 1.45
C VAL A 195 -2.24 46.14 1.64
N ARG A 196 -1.22 46.99 1.40
CA ARG A 196 0.19 46.62 1.62
C ARG A 196 0.49 46.30 3.08
N ALA A 197 -0.03 47.09 4.02
CA ALA A 197 0.14 46.86 5.45
C ALA A 197 -0.44 45.49 5.86
N SER A 198 -1.60 45.09 5.32
CA SER A 198 -2.20 43.78 5.60
C SER A 198 -1.34 42.59 5.15
N ILE A 199 -0.66 42.73 4.01
CA ILE A 199 0.25 41.70 3.48
C ILE A 199 1.48 41.61 4.38
N VAL A 200 2.08 42.74 4.73
CA VAL A 200 3.25 42.80 5.62
C VAL A 200 2.91 42.19 6.97
N GLN A 201 1.75 42.54 7.55
CA GLN A 201 1.27 41.97 8.80
C GLN A 201 1.14 40.44 8.70
N ALA A 202 0.46 39.92 7.67
CA ALA A 202 0.29 38.47 7.50
C ALA A 202 1.62 37.71 7.33
N ILE A 203 2.64 38.35 6.76
CA ILE A 203 3.96 37.74 6.53
C ILE A 203 4.85 37.83 7.78
N GLN A 204 4.92 38.99 8.44
CA GLN A 204 5.86 39.24 9.53
C GLN A 204 5.28 38.88 10.90
N GLU A 205 4.00 39.14 11.11
CA GLU A 205 3.31 39.00 12.39
C GLU A 205 1.94 38.31 12.17
N PRO A 206 1.94 37.03 11.74
CA PRO A 206 0.70 36.30 11.50
C PRO A 206 -0.12 36.17 12.79
N ASP A 207 -1.41 36.49 12.70
CA ASP A 207 -2.36 36.29 13.79
C ASP A 207 -2.61 34.81 14.10
N GLU A 208 -3.24 34.51 15.23
CA GLU A 208 -3.50 33.14 15.69
C GLU A 208 -4.34 32.32 14.69
N ALA A 209 -5.29 32.97 14.01
CA ALA A 209 -6.11 32.33 12.99
C ALA A 209 -5.26 31.89 11.79
N LEU A 210 -4.34 32.74 11.33
CA LEU A 210 -3.39 32.43 10.27
C LEU A 210 -2.41 31.35 10.70
N LEU A 211 -1.85 31.42 11.92
CA LEU A 211 -0.97 30.37 12.46
C LEU A 211 -1.66 29.00 12.51
N THR A 212 -2.92 28.96 12.94
CA THR A 212 -3.74 27.74 12.96
C THR A 212 -3.97 27.23 11.53
N SER A 213 -4.32 28.13 10.60
CA SER A 213 -4.51 27.79 9.18
C SER A 213 -3.24 27.22 8.54
N MET A 214 -2.08 27.81 8.81
CA MET A 214 -0.78 27.34 8.34
C MET A 214 -0.48 25.94 8.87
N LYS A 215 -0.69 25.71 10.18
CA LYS A 215 -0.49 24.42 10.82
C LYS A 215 -1.39 23.34 10.20
N ASP A 216 -2.68 23.60 10.11
CA ASP A 216 -3.67 22.68 9.54
C ASP A 216 -3.34 22.34 8.09
N TYR A 217 -2.98 23.34 7.28
CA TYR A 217 -2.62 23.12 5.88
C TYR A 217 -1.33 22.30 5.75
N GLY A 218 -0.32 22.56 6.58
CA GLY A 218 0.90 21.76 6.63
C GLY A 218 0.64 20.29 6.99
N GLN A 219 -0.29 20.04 7.92
CA GLN A 219 -0.69 18.68 8.29
C GLN A 219 -1.50 17.98 7.19
N VAL A 220 -2.37 18.69 6.47
CA VAL A 220 -3.09 18.14 5.31
C VAL A 220 -2.10 17.74 4.22
N MET A 221 -1.21 18.66 3.80
CA MET A 221 -0.27 18.46 2.70
C MET A 221 0.79 17.37 2.96
N THR A 222 0.95 16.94 4.21
CA THR A 222 1.86 15.85 4.59
C THR A 222 1.14 14.59 5.09
N PHE A 223 -0.19 14.53 4.95
CA PHE A 223 -1.05 13.43 5.39
C PHE A 223 -0.95 13.12 6.89
N GLN A 224 -0.76 14.15 7.72
CA GLN A 224 -0.59 14.06 9.17
C GLN A 224 -1.73 14.67 9.97
N LYS A 225 -2.79 15.16 9.32
CA LYS A 225 -3.95 15.71 10.01
C LYS A 225 -4.55 14.71 10.99
N ASP A 226 -4.96 15.18 12.17
CA ASP A 226 -5.63 14.34 13.14
C ASP A 226 -6.91 13.71 12.57
N LEU A 227 -7.14 12.46 12.94
CA LEU A 227 -8.32 11.72 12.48
C LEU A 227 -9.51 12.11 13.36
N GLU A 228 -10.65 12.36 12.73
CA GLU A 228 -11.88 12.78 13.40
C GLU A 228 -12.93 11.65 13.38
N GLY A 229 -13.92 11.73 14.27
CA GLY A 229 -15.03 10.77 14.32
C GLY A 229 -14.57 9.33 14.64
N VAL A 230 -15.22 8.36 14.00
CA VAL A 230 -14.95 6.92 14.22
C VAL A 230 -13.49 6.55 13.94
N LEU A 231 -12.89 7.12 12.89
CA LEU A 231 -11.49 6.85 12.54
C LEU A 231 -10.53 7.42 13.61
N GLY A 232 -10.86 8.56 14.21
CA GLY A 232 -10.12 9.11 15.36
C GLY A 232 -10.21 8.23 16.60
N GLN A 233 -11.40 7.69 16.89
CA GLN A 233 -11.61 6.79 18.04
C GLN A 233 -10.81 5.49 17.92
N LEU A 234 -10.63 4.99 16.69
CA LEU A 234 -9.84 3.78 16.42
C LEU A 234 -8.32 4.02 16.50
N GLN A 235 -7.84 5.27 16.45
CA GLN A 235 -6.41 5.58 16.50
C GLN A 235 -5.77 5.04 17.79
N GLY A 236 -6.44 5.15 18.95
CA GLY A 236 -5.91 4.61 20.21
C GLY A 236 -5.70 3.10 20.19
N PHE A 237 -6.62 2.36 19.57
CA PHE A 237 -6.53 0.91 19.38
C PHE A 237 -5.35 0.53 18.47
N PHE A 238 -5.23 1.17 17.30
CA PHE A 238 -4.16 0.87 16.35
C PHE A 238 -2.79 1.40 16.79
N SER A 239 -2.74 2.35 17.73
CA SER A 239 -1.50 2.81 18.34
C SER A 239 -0.93 1.85 19.39
N HIS A 240 -1.68 0.84 19.84
CA HIS A 240 -1.21 -0.17 20.77
C HIS A 240 -0.04 -0.99 20.16
N PRO A 241 1.06 -1.28 20.90
CA PRO A 241 2.22 -2.01 20.37
C PRO A 241 1.88 -3.32 19.65
N ALA A 242 0.98 -4.12 20.22
CA ALA A 242 0.53 -5.37 19.60
C ALA A 242 -0.20 -5.15 18.27
N MET A 243 -0.97 -4.06 18.15
CA MET A 243 -1.68 -3.74 16.90
C MET A 243 -0.75 -3.14 15.86
N LYS A 244 0.29 -2.39 16.26
CA LYS A 244 1.30 -1.85 15.35
C LYS A 244 2.11 -2.92 14.62
N ILE A 245 2.20 -4.12 15.18
CA ILE A 245 2.77 -5.27 14.49
C ILE A 245 1.96 -5.62 13.23
N PHE A 246 0.63 -5.47 13.26
CA PHE A 246 -0.27 -5.72 12.11
C PHE A 246 -0.52 -4.48 11.26
N VAL A 247 -0.67 -3.32 11.91
CA VAL A 247 -0.96 -2.02 11.29
C VAL A 247 0.06 -1.00 11.78
N PRO A 248 1.27 -0.97 11.19
CA PRO A 248 2.36 -0.10 11.67
C PRO A 248 2.04 1.40 11.54
N PHE A 249 1.38 1.77 10.44
CA PHE A 249 1.04 3.15 10.09
C PHE A 249 -0.47 3.27 9.85
N TYR A 250 -1.21 3.76 10.84
CA TYR A 250 -2.66 3.98 10.72
C TYR A 250 -3.00 5.34 10.11
N LYS A 251 -2.38 6.40 10.63
CA LYS A 251 -2.75 7.79 10.35
C LYS A 251 -2.54 8.21 8.90
N THR A 252 -1.34 8.00 8.37
CA THR A 252 -0.96 8.47 7.03
C THR A 252 -1.77 7.79 5.91
N PRO A 253 -1.90 6.45 5.85
CA PRO A 253 -2.76 5.81 4.85
C PRO A 253 -4.23 6.23 4.98
N THR A 254 -4.74 6.43 6.20
CA THR A 254 -6.11 6.90 6.42
C THR A 254 -6.32 8.32 5.89
N ASN A 255 -5.35 9.23 6.07
CA ASN A 255 -5.42 10.57 5.50
C ASN A 255 -5.30 10.57 3.98
N ILE A 256 -4.41 9.76 3.41
CA ILE A 256 -4.32 9.58 1.94
C ILE A 256 -5.68 9.15 1.39
N MET A 257 -6.31 8.15 2.01
CA MET A 257 -7.65 7.68 1.63
C MET A 257 -8.68 8.82 1.67
N ARG A 258 -8.73 9.59 2.76
CA ARG A 258 -9.66 10.73 2.88
C ARG A 258 -9.44 11.78 1.79
N GLU A 259 -8.18 12.08 1.48
CA GLU A 259 -7.84 13.03 0.43
C GLU A 259 -8.27 12.49 -0.95
N VAL A 260 -8.05 11.22 -1.27
CA VAL A 260 -8.55 10.60 -2.51
C VAL A 260 -10.07 10.64 -2.59
N MET A 261 -10.77 10.25 -1.52
CA MET A 261 -12.23 10.26 -1.48
C MET A 261 -12.81 11.67 -1.63
N SER A 262 -12.12 12.70 -1.13
CA SER A 262 -12.59 14.09 -1.25
C SER A 262 -12.49 14.69 -2.66
N ARG A 263 -11.95 13.95 -3.64
CA ARG A 263 -11.57 14.48 -4.97
C ARG A 263 -12.37 13.93 -6.14
N ASN A 264 -13.33 13.05 -5.91
CA ASN A 264 -14.15 12.53 -7.00
C ASN A 264 -15.63 12.50 -6.61
N VAL A 265 -16.49 12.63 -7.61
CA VAL A 265 -17.95 12.68 -7.42
C VAL A 265 -18.51 11.38 -6.83
N LEU A 266 -17.82 10.24 -7.00
CA LEU A 266 -18.27 8.94 -6.50
C LEU A 266 -18.16 8.82 -4.97
N SER A 267 -17.26 9.57 -4.33
CA SER A 267 -16.96 9.39 -2.90
C SER A 267 -16.94 10.68 -2.08
N ALA A 268 -16.73 11.85 -2.68
CA ALA A 268 -16.71 13.12 -1.94
C ALA A 268 -18.04 13.39 -1.20
N PRO A 269 -19.23 13.17 -1.81
CA PRO A 269 -20.51 13.35 -1.11
C PRO A 269 -20.75 12.38 0.05
N LEU A 270 -19.99 11.29 0.14
CA LEU A 270 -20.08 10.33 1.27
C LEU A 270 -19.36 10.86 2.52
N LEU A 271 -18.49 11.87 2.37
CA LEU A 271 -17.74 12.43 3.48
C LEU A 271 -18.55 13.52 4.19
N PRO A 272 -18.78 13.43 5.52
CA PRO A 272 -19.44 14.49 6.28
C PRO A 272 -18.74 15.85 6.17
N SER A 273 -17.41 15.83 6.04
CA SER A 273 -16.61 17.04 5.85
C SER A 273 -16.93 17.79 4.56
N PHE A 274 -17.36 17.09 3.50
CA PHE A 274 -17.78 17.73 2.25
C PHE A 274 -19.03 18.58 2.49
N TRP A 275 -20.10 18.00 3.03
CA TRP A 275 -21.33 18.74 3.32
C TRP A 275 -21.16 19.83 4.36
N LYS A 276 -20.28 19.62 5.36
CA LYS A 276 -19.90 20.68 6.31
C LYS A 276 -19.28 21.88 5.59
N ALA A 277 -18.37 21.64 4.64
CA ALA A 277 -17.75 22.71 3.85
C ALA A 277 -18.76 23.40 2.93
N ILE A 278 -19.61 22.65 2.22
CA ILE A 278 -20.68 23.21 1.39
C ILE A 278 -21.63 24.08 2.21
N LYS A 279 -22.05 23.61 3.39
CA LYS A 279 -22.93 24.36 4.30
C LYS A 279 -22.27 25.62 4.87
N ALA A 280 -20.96 25.58 5.14
CA ALA A 280 -20.22 26.76 5.58
C ALA A 280 -20.19 27.85 4.50
N GLY A 281 -20.30 27.46 3.22
CA GLY A 281 -20.13 28.37 2.10
C GLY A 281 -18.68 28.87 2.03
N GLY A 282 -18.49 30.04 1.44
CA GLY A 282 -17.20 30.73 1.50
C GLY A 282 -16.05 29.96 0.82
N PRO A 283 -14.79 30.25 1.21
CA PRO A 283 -13.62 29.58 0.69
C PRO A 283 -13.60 28.05 0.90
N GLU A 284 -14.24 27.55 1.96
CA GLU A 284 -14.34 26.13 2.28
C GLU A 284 -15.18 25.38 1.24
N ALA A 285 -16.35 25.93 0.89
CA ALA A 285 -17.19 25.37 -0.18
C ALA A 285 -16.49 25.43 -1.55
N ASP A 286 -15.81 26.55 -1.85
CA ASP A 286 -15.06 26.73 -3.09
C ASP A 286 -13.99 25.65 -3.28
N MET A 287 -13.22 25.38 -2.22
CA MET A 287 -12.19 24.34 -2.22
C MET A 287 -12.79 22.93 -2.29
N ALA A 288 -13.86 22.64 -1.55
CA ALA A 288 -14.50 21.32 -1.57
C ALA A 288 -15.05 20.97 -2.95
N MET A 289 -15.74 21.92 -3.59
CA MET A 289 -16.24 21.76 -4.96
C MET A 289 -15.11 21.65 -5.97
N SER A 290 -14.05 22.45 -5.81
CA SER A 290 -12.89 22.40 -6.70
C SER A 290 -12.17 21.05 -6.67
N LYS A 291 -11.89 20.52 -5.47
CA LYS A 291 -11.27 19.20 -5.30
C LYS A 291 -12.09 18.12 -6.01
N MET A 292 -13.39 18.10 -5.78
CA MET A 292 -14.31 17.15 -6.41
C MET A 292 -14.36 17.33 -7.93
N ALA A 293 -14.46 18.56 -8.42
CA ALA A 293 -14.54 18.86 -9.85
C ALA A 293 -13.26 18.46 -10.58
N LEU A 294 -12.09 18.89 -10.09
CA LEU A 294 -10.81 18.58 -10.74
C LEU A 294 -10.56 17.08 -10.80
N GLY A 295 -10.70 16.37 -9.68
CA GLY A 295 -10.44 14.93 -9.69
C GLY A 295 -11.49 14.14 -10.47
N SER A 296 -12.75 14.60 -10.52
CA SER A 296 -13.77 14.00 -11.41
C SER A 296 -13.46 14.25 -12.89
N THR A 297 -12.95 15.42 -13.26
CA THR A 297 -12.50 15.71 -14.62
C THR A 297 -11.31 14.84 -15.02
N ILE A 298 -10.33 14.67 -14.12
CA ILE A 298 -9.19 13.75 -14.36
C ILE A 298 -9.70 12.32 -14.49
N MET A 299 -10.59 11.88 -13.60
CA MET A 299 -11.20 10.56 -13.66
C MET A 299 -11.89 10.34 -15.02
N ALA A 300 -12.73 11.28 -15.47
CA ALA A 300 -13.41 11.18 -16.75
C ALA A 300 -12.44 11.18 -17.94
N ALA A 301 -11.42 12.03 -17.92
CA ALA A 301 -10.41 12.13 -18.98
C ALA A 301 -9.58 10.85 -19.11
N PHE A 302 -9.28 10.20 -17.99
CA PHE A 302 -8.43 9.02 -17.97
C PHE A 302 -9.19 7.70 -18.05
N ALA A 303 -10.50 7.68 -17.73
CA ALA A 303 -11.32 6.49 -17.86
C ALA A 303 -11.19 5.89 -19.28
N GLY A 304 -11.22 6.72 -20.33
CA GLY A 304 -10.99 6.33 -21.74
C GLY A 304 -9.81 5.39 -21.96
N TYR A 305 -8.65 5.72 -21.39
CA TYR A 305 -7.42 4.93 -21.51
C TYR A 305 -7.47 3.60 -20.78
N SER A 306 -8.38 3.42 -19.82
CA SER A 306 -8.58 2.12 -19.16
C SER A 306 -9.34 1.12 -20.00
N TYR A 307 -9.94 1.56 -21.10
CA TYR A 307 -10.83 0.76 -21.92
C TYR A 307 -10.24 0.34 -23.26
N GLY A 308 -9.06 0.84 -23.66
CA GLY A 308 -8.48 0.62 -24.99
C GLY A 308 -9.45 0.97 -26.13
N ALA A 309 -10.33 1.94 -25.91
CA ALA A 309 -11.36 2.34 -26.87
C ALA A 309 -10.78 3.41 -27.79
N GLU A 310 -10.77 3.10 -29.09
CA GLU A 310 -9.89 3.66 -30.14
C GLU A 310 -8.52 2.99 -30.05
N GLY A 311 -8.22 2.13 -31.04
CA GLY A 311 -7.09 1.21 -30.95
C GLY A 311 -5.81 1.99 -30.68
N ASP A 312 -5.17 1.76 -29.55
CA ASP A 312 -4.02 2.58 -29.17
C ASP A 312 -3.03 1.77 -28.36
N ASP A 313 -1.77 2.09 -28.62
CA ASP A 313 -0.62 1.53 -27.95
C ASP A 313 -0.64 1.76 -26.44
N VAL A 314 -1.61 2.46 -25.84
CA VAL A 314 -1.62 2.83 -24.41
C VAL A 314 -2.86 2.30 -23.68
N LEU A 315 -2.63 1.57 -22.59
CA LEU A 315 -3.66 1.04 -21.67
C LEU A 315 -3.40 1.52 -20.24
N MET A 316 -4.39 2.13 -19.59
CA MET A 316 -4.34 2.46 -18.17
C MET A 316 -5.01 1.36 -17.33
N THR A 317 -4.22 0.57 -16.61
CA THR A 317 -4.72 -0.54 -15.82
C THR A 317 -5.13 -0.12 -14.40
N GLY A 318 -6.17 -0.78 -13.85
CA GLY A 318 -6.57 -0.66 -12.45
C GLY A 318 -6.17 -1.89 -11.63
N HIS A 319 -7.02 -2.30 -10.71
CA HIS A 319 -7.00 -3.56 -9.99
C HIS A 319 -6.98 -4.71 -10.99
N GLY A 320 -7.93 -4.76 -11.92
CA GLY A 320 -8.27 -5.93 -12.75
C GLY A 320 -9.43 -6.75 -12.16
N PRO A 321 -9.61 -8.02 -12.57
CA PRO A 321 -10.73 -8.86 -12.12
C PRO A 321 -10.81 -9.01 -10.60
N SER A 322 -12.05 -9.07 -10.08
CA SER A 322 -12.35 -9.42 -8.68
C SER A 322 -12.17 -10.92 -8.41
N ASP A 323 -12.49 -11.79 -9.40
CA ASP A 323 -12.31 -13.22 -9.23
C ASP A 323 -10.83 -13.55 -8.99
N PRO A 324 -10.48 -14.21 -7.87
CA PRO A 324 -9.08 -14.39 -7.51
C PRO A 324 -8.28 -15.26 -8.49
N LYS A 325 -8.93 -16.12 -9.30
CA LYS A 325 -8.27 -16.95 -10.32
C LYS A 325 -8.05 -16.16 -11.62
N ALA A 326 -9.07 -15.46 -12.09
CA ALA A 326 -8.97 -14.58 -13.27
C ALA A 326 -7.96 -13.46 -13.01
N ARG A 327 -7.94 -12.90 -11.80
CA ARG A 327 -6.93 -11.94 -11.35
C ARG A 327 -5.51 -12.46 -11.49
N GLU A 328 -5.26 -13.69 -11.05
CA GLU A 328 -3.93 -14.29 -11.14
C GLU A 328 -3.49 -14.46 -12.60
N ALA A 329 -4.43 -14.85 -13.47
CA ALA A 329 -4.17 -14.91 -14.90
C ALA A 329 -3.84 -13.53 -15.49
N TRP A 330 -4.65 -12.52 -15.17
CA TRP A 330 -4.49 -11.13 -15.61
C TRP A 330 -3.13 -10.54 -15.19
N LEU A 331 -2.70 -10.78 -13.95
CA LEU A 331 -1.44 -10.27 -13.38
C LEU A 331 -0.17 -10.77 -14.10
N ARG A 332 -0.26 -11.86 -14.87
CA ARG A 332 0.89 -12.41 -15.60
C ARG A 332 1.35 -11.52 -16.74
N HIS A 333 0.45 -10.76 -17.34
CA HIS A 333 0.74 -9.89 -18.48
C HIS A 333 0.18 -8.46 -18.32
N HIS A 334 -0.49 -8.16 -17.19
CA HIS A 334 -0.90 -6.79 -16.83
C HIS A 334 -0.37 -6.36 -15.46
N GLN A 335 0.17 -5.14 -15.40
CA GLN A 335 0.68 -4.56 -14.18
C GLN A 335 -0.43 -3.70 -13.57
N PRO A 336 -0.86 -3.92 -12.32
CA PRO A 336 -1.87 -3.07 -11.70
C PRO A 336 -1.41 -1.61 -11.58
N TYR A 337 -2.35 -0.67 -11.74
CA TYR A 337 -2.13 0.75 -11.53
C TYR A 337 -0.97 1.32 -12.35
N SER A 338 -0.97 0.97 -13.64
CA SER A 338 0.06 1.35 -14.60
C SER A 338 -0.51 1.97 -15.86
N PHE A 339 0.32 2.77 -16.53
CA PHE A 339 0.20 3.02 -17.96
C PHE A 339 1.05 1.99 -18.70
N SER A 340 0.43 1.18 -19.53
CA SER A 340 1.05 0.12 -20.31
C SER A 340 1.09 0.53 -21.77
N VAL A 341 2.29 0.56 -22.35
CA VAL A 341 2.50 0.90 -23.75
C VAL A 341 2.87 -0.35 -24.54
N LYS A 342 2.16 -0.66 -25.62
CA LYS A 342 2.50 -1.70 -26.59
C LYS A 342 3.67 -1.21 -27.43
N MET A 343 4.70 -2.04 -27.53
CA MET A 343 5.91 -1.76 -28.29
C MET A 343 5.81 -2.41 -29.68
N GLU A 344 6.62 -1.95 -30.62
CA GLU A 344 6.65 -2.49 -32.00
C GLU A 344 7.02 -3.99 -32.06
N ASP A 345 7.80 -4.48 -31.09
CA ASP A 345 8.20 -5.88 -30.96
C ASP A 345 7.10 -6.78 -30.35
N GLY A 346 5.92 -6.20 -30.07
CA GLY A 346 4.78 -6.90 -29.48
C GLY A 346 4.81 -7.00 -27.95
N THR A 347 5.89 -6.59 -27.29
CA THR A 347 5.95 -6.54 -25.82
C THR A 347 5.11 -5.38 -25.28
N ARG A 348 4.72 -5.46 -23.99
CA ARG A 348 4.08 -4.32 -23.29
C ARG A 348 5.01 -3.78 -22.22
N LYS A 349 5.30 -2.48 -22.29
CA LYS A 349 6.07 -1.76 -21.27
C LYS A 349 5.13 -0.99 -20.36
N SER A 350 5.04 -1.44 -19.11
CA SER A 350 4.16 -0.91 -18.09
C SER A 350 4.92 -0.02 -17.10
N ILE A 351 4.37 1.15 -16.77
CA ILE A 351 4.92 2.09 -15.78
C ILE A 351 3.85 2.42 -14.74
N THR A 352 4.13 2.17 -13.46
CA THR A 352 3.15 2.44 -12.40
C THR A 352 2.92 3.94 -12.21
N TYR A 353 1.65 4.34 -12.12
CA TYR A 353 1.28 5.69 -11.66
C TYR A 353 1.00 5.76 -10.16
N SER A 354 1.20 4.66 -9.42
CA SER A 354 1.14 4.65 -7.95
C SER A 354 2.24 5.51 -7.29
N ARG A 355 2.06 5.91 -6.02
CA ARG A 355 3.04 6.66 -5.17
C ARG A 355 3.09 8.18 -5.35
N PHE A 356 2.12 8.75 -6.05
CA PHE A 356 1.89 10.19 -6.23
C PHE A 356 0.51 10.58 -5.66
N ASP A 357 0.16 10.06 -4.48
CA ASP A 357 -1.14 10.33 -3.86
C ASP A 357 -1.33 11.83 -3.54
N PRO A 358 -2.57 12.37 -3.64
CA PRO A 358 -3.82 11.65 -3.91
C PRO A 358 -4.10 11.41 -5.40
N LEU A 359 -3.29 11.94 -6.33
CA LEU A 359 -3.54 11.80 -7.78
C LEU A 359 -3.53 10.32 -8.20
N SER A 360 -2.58 9.53 -7.71
CA SER A 360 -2.55 8.09 -7.94
C SER A 360 -3.85 7.39 -7.56
N GLY A 361 -4.45 7.76 -6.43
CA GLY A 361 -5.72 7.18 -5.98
C GLY A 361 -6.90 7.60 -6.85
N VAL A 362 -6.93 8.85 -7.33
CA VAL A 362 -7.96 9.31 -8.27
C VAL A 362 -7.87 8.52 -9.59
N LEU A 363 -6.67 8.34 -10.14
CA LEU A 363 -6.45 7.52 -11.34
C LEU A 363 -6.79 6.05 -11.11
N ALA A 364 -6.47 5.50 -9.93
CA ALA A 364 -6.81 4.14 -9.55
C ALA A 364 -8.33 3.92 -9.52
N VAL A 365 -9.07 4.82 -8.87
CA VAL A 365 -10.53 4.78 -8.83
C VAL A 365 -11.13 4.93 -10.23
N ALA A 366 -10.53 5.76 -11.09
CA ALA A 366 -10.93 5.90 -12.49
C ALA A 366 -10.77 4.58 -13.26
N ALA A 367 -9.59 3.95 -13.14
CA ALA A 367 -9.27 2.70 -13.82
C ALA A 367 -10.17 1.55 -13.35
N ASP A 368 -10.43 1.48 -12.04
CA ASP A 368 -11.29 0.46 -11.48
C ASP A 368 -12.75 0.67 -11.86
N PHE A 369 -13.25 1.91 -11.75
CA PHE A 369 -14.62 2.24 -12.18
C PHE A 369 -14.81 1.87 -13.65
N ALA A 370 -13.81 2.17 -14.48
CA ALA A 370 -13.80 1.79 -15.87
C ALA A 370 -13.88 0.28 -16.07
N TRP A 371 -12.99 -0.47 -15.43
CA TRP A 371 -12.99 -1.92 -15.51
C TRP A 371 -14.37 -2.53 -15.18
N TYR A 372 -14.98 -2.14 -14.06
CA TYR A 372 -16.27 -2.71 -13.63
C TYR A 372 -17.45 -2.25 -14.46
N ALA A 373 -17.49 -0.99 -14.90
CA ALA A 373 -18.59 -0.48 -15.74
C ALA A 373 -18.68 -1.21 -17.09
N ARG A 374 -17.60 -1.86 -17.56
CA ARG A 374 -17.61 -2.67 -18.80
C ARG A 374 -17.82 -4.16 -18.59
N HIS A 375 -17.42 -4.69 -17.44
CA HIS A 375 -17.54 -6.12 -17.13
C HIS A 375 -18.75 -6.41 -16.24
N SER A 376 -19.67 -5.45 -16.10
CA SER A 376 -20.97 -5.68 -15.47
C SER A 376 -21.95 -6.25 -16.49
N ASP A 377 -22.45 -7.45 -16.24
CA ASP A 377 -23.48 -8.12 -17.06
C ASP A 377 -24.91 -7.61 -16.75
N ASP A 378 -25.05 -6.61 -15.85
CA ASP A 378 -26.33 -6.06 -15.45
C ASP A 378 -26.96 -5.19 -16.56
N GLU A 379 -28.19 -5.52 -16.96
CA GLU A 379 -28.98 -4.74 -17.92
C GLU A 379 -29.36 -3.33 -17.38
N ASP A 380 -29.39 -3.16 -16.05
CA ASP A 380 -29.62 -1.86 -15.42
C ASP A 380 -28.33 -1.05 -15.29
N MET A 381 -28.15 -0.13 -16.23
CA MET A 381 -27.01 0.79 -16.30
C MET A 381 -26.81 1.61 -15.02
N ILE A 382 -27.87 2.00 -14.31
CA ILE A 382 -27.71 2.84 -13.10
C ILE A 382 -27.15 1.99 -11.95
N SER A 383 -27.72 0.81 -11.75
CA SER A 383 -27.27 -0.13 -10.73
C SER A 383 -25.84 -0.60 -11.00
N SER A 384 -25.50 -0.86 -12.26
CA SER A 384 -24.14 -1.28 -12.65
C SER A 384 -23.10 -0.19 -12.43
N LEU A 385 -23.41 1.08 -12.77
CA LEU A 385 -22.51 2.21 -12.50
C LEU A 385 -22.36 2.47 -10.99
N ALA A 386 -23.43 2.33 -10.20
CA ALA A 386 -23.36 2.45 -8.75
C ALA A 386 -22.50 1.33 -8.12
N ALA A 387 -22.67 0.08 -8.59
CA ALA A 387 -21.84 -1.04 -8.17
C ALA A 387 -20.36 -0.85 -8.57
N ALA A 388 -20.10 -0.38 -9.79
CA ALA A 388 -18.74 -0.05 -10.26
C ALA A 388 -18.10 1.05 -9.41
N ALA A 389 -18.86 2.06 -9.01
CA ALA A 389 -18.40 3.12 -8.12
C ALA A 389 -18.09 2.62 -6.71
N ALA A 390 -18.91 1.72 -6.17
CA ALA A 390 -18.65 1.10 -4.87
C ALA A 390 -17.40 0.22 -4.93
N MET A 391 -17.28 -0.62 -5.97
CA MET A 391 -16.16 -1.53 -6.15
C MET A 391 -14.84 -0.82 -6.43
N SER A 392 -14.83 0.29 -7.16
CA SER A 392 -13.61 1.05 -7.43
C SER A 392 -13.02 1.68 -6.18
N ASN A 393 -13.86 2.28 -5.34
CA ASN A 393 -13.44 2.77 -4.04
C ASN A 393 -12.99 1.62 -3.14
N TYR A 394 -13.73 0.51 -3.10
CA TYR A 394 -13.37 -0.67 -2.31
C TYR A 394 -12.00 -1.26 -2.70
N ASN A 395 -11.71 -1.39 -4.00
CA ASN A 395 -10.45 -1.99 -4.46
C ASN A 395 -9.23 -1.12 -4.18
N TYR A 396 -9.34 0.20 -4.35
CA TYR A 396 -8.27 1.12 -3.96
C TYR A 396 -8.04 1.08 -2.44
N VAL A 397 -9.12 1.18 -1.68
CA VAL A 397 -9.11 1.18 -0.21
C VAL A 397 -8.52 -0.13 0.32
N GLY A 398 -8.99 -1.28 -0.16
CA GLY A 398 -8.53 -2.61 0.26
C GLY A 398 -7.07 -2.92 -0.07
N GLN A 399 -6.44 -2.15 -0.96
CA GLN A 399 -5.02 -2.29 -1.25
C GLN A 399 -4.10 -1.51 -0.33
N LEU A 400 -4.64 -0.61 0.48
CA LEU A 400 -3.85 0.05 1.49
C LEU A 400 -3.31 -1.01 2.47
N PRO A 401 -1.99 -1.00 2.77
CA PRO A 401 -1.37 -2.02 3.63
C PRO A 401 -2.07 -2.18 4.99
N MET A 402 -2.62 -1.10 5.53
CA MET A 402 -3.41 -1.09 6.76
C MET A 402 -4.61 -2.04 6.69
N LEU A 403 -5.41 -1.99 5.61
CA LEU A 403 -6.59 -2.82 5.48
C LEU A 403 -6.26 -4.26 5.16
N GLN A 404 -5.17 -4.52 4.44
CA GLN A 404 -4.67 -5.88 4.27
C GLN A 404 -4.35 -6.53 5.63
N GLY A 405 -3.74 -5.77 6.55
CA GLY A 405 -3.53 -6.21 7.93
C GLY A 405 -4.83 -6.51 8.68
N MET A 406 -5.84 -5.64 8.54
CA MET A 406 -7.16 -5.82 9.14
C MET A 406 -7.93 -7.02 8.55
N PHE A 407 -7.93 -7.18 7.23
CA PHE A 407 -8.56 -8.29 6.53
C PHE A 407 -7.91 -9.62 6.88
N SER A 408 -6.59 -9.66 7.01
CA SER A 408 -5.89 -10.87 7.46
C SER A 408 -6.37 -11.34 8.86
N ILE A 409 -6.80 -10.41 9.73
CA ILE A 409 -7.40 -10.74 11.03
C ILE A 409 -8.86 -11.17 10.84
N ALA A 410 -9.65 -10.44 10.05
CA ALA A 410 -11.06 -10.72 9.81
C ALA A 410 -11.29 -12.08 9.13
N GLU A 411 -10.45 -12.45 8.15
CA GLU A 411 -10.48 -13.73 7.43
C GLU A 411 -10.37 -14.94 8.36
N ILE A 412 -9.72 -14.80 9.51
CA ILE A 412 -9.60 -15.88 10.52
C ILE A 412 -10.95 -16.20 11.16
N PHE A 413 -11.81 -15.19 11.32
CA PHE A 413 -13.10 -15.33 12.00
C PHE A 413 -14.24 -15.62 11.01
N GLY A 414 -14.12 -15.14 9.76
CA GLY A 414 -15.19 -15.11 8.76
C GLY A 414 -15.52 -16.42 8.03
N SER A 415 -14.77 -17.52 8.20
CA SER A 415 -15.11 -18.79 7.55
C SER A 415 -16.26 -19.50 8.28
N GLU A 416 -17.50 -19.28 7.89
CA GLU A 416 -18.70 -19.90 8.51
C GLU A 416 -18.68 -21.45 8.47
N TYR A 417 -17.92 -22.04 7.54
CA TYR A 417 -17.88 -23.50 7.30
C TYR A 417 -16.74 -24.24 7.99
N GLU A 418 -15.96 -23.59 8.87
CA GLU A 418 -14.80 -24.21 9.53
C GLU A 418 -14.99 -24.36 11.04
N GLY A 419 -14.62 -25.52 11.58
CA GLY A 419 -14.61 -25.78 13.01
C GLY A 419 -13.65 -24.87 13.77
N GLY A 420 -13.97 -24.57 15.04
CA GLY A 420 -13.21 -23.62 15.86
C GLY A 420 -11.71 -23.94 16.02
N GLU A 421 -11.34 -25.22 15.98
CA GLU A 421 -9.93 -25.64 16.04
C GLU A 421 -9.13 -25.20 14.81
N ALA A 422 -9.71 -25.30 13.60
CA ALA A 422 -9.06 -24.87 12.36
C ALA A 422 -8.87 -23.35 12.33
N LYS A 423 -9.87 -22.59 12.79
CA LYS A 423 -9.76 -21.13 12.98
C LYS A 423 -8.65 -20.78 13.96
N PHE A 424 -8.54 -21.49 15.08
CA PHE A 424 -7.48 -21.27 16.07
C PHE A 424 -6.09 -21.59 15.53
N LYS A 425 -5.93 -22.68 14.77
CA LYS A 425 -4.66 -23.01 14.09
C LYS A 425 -4.23 -21.90 13.12
N ARG A 426 -5.16 -21.37 12.31
CA ARG A 426 -4.88 -20.24 11.41
C ARG A 426 -4.48 -18.98 12.15
N LEU A 427 -5.14 -18.70 13.28
CA LEU A 427 -4.73 -17.60 14.16
C LEU A 427 -3.30 -17.79 14.65
N GLN A 428 -2.94 -18.99 15.13
CA GLN A 428 -1.57 -19.28 15.56
C GLN A 428 -0.55 -19.15 14.42
N GLU A 429 -0.87 -19.61 13.21
CA GLU A 429 -0.01 -19.42 12.02
C GLU A 429 0.18 -17.93 11.72
N LEU A 430 -0.90 -17.14 11.71
CA LEU A 430 -0.86 -15.69 11.46
C LEU A 430 -0.04 -14.96 12.53
N LEU A 431 -0.29 -15.24 13.81
CA LEU A 431 0.45 -14.66 14.93
C LEU A 431 1.94 -15.02 14.84
N GLY A 432 2.26 -16.29 14.62
CA GLY A 432 3.65 -16.75 14.47
C GLY A 432 4.36 -16.05 13.30
N LYS A 433 3.67 -15.89 12.17
CA LYS A 433 4.19 -15.18 11.00
C LYS A 433 4.41 -13.70 11.25
N GLN A 434 3.45 -13.01 11.86
CA GLN A 434 3.54 -11.57 12.06
C GLN A 434 4.56 -11.22 13.14
N VAL A 435 4.55 -11.93 14.27
CA VAL A 435 5.55 -11.76 15.35
C VAL A 435 6.93 -12.15 14.86
N GLY A 436 7.06 -13.26 14.13
CA GLY A 436 8.33 -13.67 13.52
C GLY A 436 8.88 -12.63 12.54
N SER A 437 8.02 -12.11 11.66
CA SER A 437 8.40 -11.05 10.71
C SER A 437 8.82 -9.77 11.43
N ALA A 438 8.11 -9.39 12.49
CA ALA A 438 8.43 -8.20 13.27
C ALA A 438 9.75 -8.37 14.03
N ALA A 439 9.98 -9.52 14.65
CA ALA A 439 11.24 -9.86 15.31
C ALA A 439 12.42 -9.81 14.35
N ILE A 440 12.35 -10.46 13.19
CA ILE A 440 13.43 -10.42 12.20
C ILE A 440 13.68 -9.00 11.69
N THR A 441 12.62 -8.22 11.47
CA THR A 441 12.74 -6.81 11.02
C THR A 441 13.34 -5.90 12.10
N ALA A 442 13.10 -6.20 13.38
CA ALA A 442 13.64 -5.47 14.52
C ALA A 442 15.11 -5.79 14.82
N LEU A 443 15.66 -6.88 14.26
CA LEU A 443 17.06 -7.19 14.41
C LEU A 443 17.90 -6.18 13.60
N PRO A 444 19.09 -5.77 14.09
CA PRO A 444 20.04 -4.96 13.33
C PRO A 444 20.76 -5.79 12.26
N LEU A 445 20.03 -6.65 11.55
CA LEU A 445 20.50 -7.51 10.47
C LEU A 445 20.21 -6.86 9.11
N PRO A 446 20.97 -7.21 8.05
CA PRO A 446 20.73 -6.76 6.68
C PRO A 446 19.51 -7.48 6.06
N THR A 447 18.34 -7.34 6.68
CA THR A 447 17.06 -7.95 6.29
C THR A 447 15.91 -6.94 6.14
N GLY A 448 16.21 -5.64 6.30
CA GLY A 448 15.25 -4.55 6.11
C GLY A 448 14.88 -4.27 4.66
N SER A 449 14.04 -3.25 4.43
CA SER A 449 13.62 -2.88 3.07
C SER A 449 14.77 -2.40 2.17
N PHE A 450 15.83 -1.82 2.74
CA PHE A 450 17.02 -1.44 1.99
C PHE A 450 17.75 -2.65 1.39
N THR A 451 17.98 -3.68 2.20
CA THR A 451 18.66 -4.89 1.74
C THR A 451 17.81 -5.67 0.76
N ALA A 452 16.48 -5.59 0.88
CA ALA A 452 15.56 -6.12 -0.11
C ALA A 452 15.65 -5.38 -1.46
N SER A 453 15.96 -4.08 -1.48
CA SER A 453 16.23 -3.35 -2.74
C SER A 453 17.56 -3.76 -3.36
N ILE A 454 18.61 -3.93 -2.54
CA ILE A 454 19.91 -4.44 -3.00
C ILE A 454 19.78 -5.85 -3.57
N GLU A 455 19.05 -6.73 -2.88
CA GLU A 455 18.80 -8.10 -3.32
C GLU A 455 18.17 -8.12 -4.70
N ARG A 456 17.06 -7.39 -4.91
CA ARG A 456 16.39 -7.28 -6.21
C ARG A 456 17.26 -6.71 -7.33
N TYR A 457 18.27 -5.90 -7.00
CA TYR A 457 19.22 -5.39 -7.98
C TYR A 457 20.19 -6.49 -8.45
N PHE A 458 20.74 -7.28 -7.52
CA PHE A 458 21.67 -8.36 -7.84
C PHE A 458 20.97 -9.62 -8.37
N ASP A 459 19.78 -9.90 -7.88
CA ASP A 459 18.95 -11.04 -8.24
C ASP A 459 17.49 -10.57 -8.37
N PRO A 460 17.07 -10.15 -9.58
CA PRO A 460 15.70 -9.69 -9.79
C PRO A 460 14.67 -10.82 -9.80
N THR A 461 15.09 -12.08 -9.68
CA THR A 461 14.16 -13.22 -9.66
C THR A 461 13.43 -13.31 -8.33
N LYS A 462 12.11 -13.34 -8.39
CA LYS A 462 11.27 -13.55 -7.21
C LYS A 462 11.54 -14.91 -6.62
N LYS A 463 11.84 -14.99 -5.32
CA LYS A 463 12.04 -16.27 -4.64
C LYS A 463 10.74 -16.90 -4.14
N ASN A 464 10.71 -18.22 -4.14
CA ASN A 464 9.63 -19.00 -3.56
C ASN A 464 9.80 -19.04 -2.04
N THR A 465 8.86 -18.41 -1.33
CA THR A 465 8.91 -18.25 0.14
C THR A 465 8.17 -19.35 0.90
N LEU A 466 7.73 -20.42 0.20
CA LEU A 466 7.22 -21.60 0.87
C LEU A 466 8.30 -22.19 1.80
N PRO A 467 7.89 -22.75 2.96
CA PRO A 467 8.83 -23.35 3.88
C PRO A 467 9.51 -24.57 3.27
N THR A 468 10.74 -24.84 3.69
CA THR A 468 11.49 -26.05 3.33
C THR A 468 10.97 -27.29 4.03
N ASP A 469 10.30 -27.10 5.18
CA ASP A 469 9.64 -28.15 5.95
C ASP A 469 8.23 -27.69 6.34
N THR A 470 7.23 -28.48 5.96
CA THR A 470 5.83 -28.22 6.27
C THR A 470 5.30 -29.06 7.45
N ASN A 471 6.11 -29.95 8.00
CA ASN A 471 5.77 -30.89 9.08
C ASN A 471 6.13 -30.36 10.48
N VAL A 472 5.76 -29.11 10.76
CA VAL A 472 5.97 -28.48 12.07
C VAL A 472 4.68 -27.86 12.60
N ALA A 473 4.64 -27.61 13.91
CA ALA A 473 3.51 -27.00 14.58
C ALA A 473 3.10 -25.66 13.91
N PRO A 474 1.81 -25.31 13.84
CA PRO A 474 1.31 -24.14 13.10
C PRO A 474 2.03 -22.81 13.42
N LEU A 475 2.28 -22.52 14.70
CA LEU A 475 3.01 -21.33 15.10
C LEU A 475 4.46 -21.31 14.60
N VAL A 476 5.15 -22.45 14.66
CA VAL A 476 6.53 -22.62 14.16
C VAL A 476 6.55 -22.51 12.64
N ARG A 477 5.54 -23.06 11.97
CA ARG A 477 5.37 -22.92 10.52
C ARG A 477 5.25 -21.46 10.11
N GLY A 478 4.42 -20.68 10.80
CA GLY A 478 4.30 -19.23 10.58
C GLY A 478 5.64 -18.50 10.74
N PHE A 479 6.41 -18.86 11.77
CA PHE A 479 7.77 -18.34 11.96
C PHE A 479 8.72 -18.71 10.81
N TYR A 480 8.70 -19.96 10.32
CA TYR A 480 9.51 -20.36 9.16
C TYR A 480 9.10 -19.66 7.87
N GLU A 481 7.81 -19.41 7.65
CA GLU A 481 7.36 -18.57 6.53
C GLU A 481 7.92 -17.14 6.64
N ALA A 482 7.95 -16.56 7.84
CA ALA A 482 8.55 -15.25 8.07
C ALA A 482 10.07 -15.26 7.82
N LEU A 483 10.76 -16.31 8.27
CA LEU A 483 12.18 -16.50 8.05
C LEU A 483 12.52 -16.64 6.56
N GLN A 484 11.77 -17.46 5.81
CA GLN A 484 11.94 -17.61 4.37
C GLN A 484 11.69 -16.30 3.62
N LYS A 485 10.69 -15.52 4.04
CA LYS A 485 10.44 -14.17 3.50
C LYS A 485 11.57 -13.19 3.81
N ALA A 486 12.24 -13.33 4.96
CA ALA A 486 13.41 -12.50 5.28
C ALA A 486 14.64 -12.93 4.46
N ARG A 487 14.85 -14.25 4.30
CA ARG A 487 15.92 -14.79 3.46
C ARG A 487 15.77 -14.36 2.01
N SER A 488 14.55 -14.36 1.47
CA SER A 488 14.27 -13.90 0.10
C SER A 488 14.52 -12.42 -0.13
N ARG A 489 14.80 -11.65 0.92
CA ARG A 489 15.04 -10.19 0.89
C ARG A 489 16.47 -9.84 1.27
N SER A 490 17.33 -10.85 1.36
CA SER A 490 18.71 -10.67 1.77
C SER A 490 19.63 -11.23 0.69
N PRO A 491 20.55 -10.42 0.14
CA PRO A 491 21.46 -10.87 -0.91
C PRO A 491 22.42 -11.98 -0.45
N PHE A 492 22.53 -12.20 0.87
CA PHE A 492 23.35 -13.24 1.46
C PHE A 492 22.65 -14.60 1.52
N PHE A 493 21.32 -14.60 1.67
CA PHE A 493 20.55 -15.82 1.93
C PHE A 493 19.59 -16.21 0.80
N SER A 494 19.27 -15.29 -0.12
CA SER A 494 18.33 -15.55 -1.22
C SER A 494 18.92 -16.45 -2.31
N LYS A 495 20.25 -16.56 -2.39
CA LYS A 495 20.97 -17.38 -3.39
C LYS A 495 20.62 -18.87 -3.33
N ASP A 496 20.34 -19.38 -2.13
CA ASP A 496 19.99 -20.79 -1.90
C ASP A 496 18.47 -21.04 -1.99
N MET A 497 17.68 -20.03 -2.38
CA MET A 497 16.23 -20.15 -2.47
C MET A 497 15.79 -20.46 -3.90
N GLU A 498 14.84 -21.38 -4.00
CA GLU A 498 14.15 -21.71 -5.24
C GLU A 498 13.51 -20.44 -5.86
N PRO A 499 13.65 -20.21 -7.18
CA PRO A 499 12.91 -19.15 -7.84
C PRO A 499 11.41 -19.47 -7.79
N SER A 500 10.58 -18.45 -7.71
CA SER A 500 9.15 -18.59 -7.86
C SER A 500 8.81 -18.60 -9.34
N LEU A 501 8.31 -19.74 -9.80
CA LEU A 501 7.83 -19.87 -11.17
C LEU A 501 6.41 -19.30 -11.32
N ASP A 502 6.08 -18.83 -12.52
CA ASP A 502 4.70 -18.56 -12.93
C ASP A 502 3.99 -19.86 -13.32
N ARG A 503 2.80 -19.77 -13.92
CA ARG A 503 2.05 -20.95 -14.38
C ARG A 503 2.81 -21.73 -15.46
N TRP A 504 3.60 -21.04 -16.28
CA TRP A 504 4.25 -21.58 -17.48
C TRP A 504 5.66 -22.14 -17.20
N GLY A 505 6.13 -22.03 -15.97
CA GLY A 505 7.47 -22.48 -15.58
C GLY A 505 8.55 -21.41 -15.77
N THR A 506 8.15 -20.18 -16.10
CA THR A 506 9.07 -19.05 -16.23
C THR A 506 9.32 -18.42 -14.85
N PRO A 507 10.58 -18.11 -14.48
CA PRO A 507 10.86 -17.38 -13.25
C PRO A 507 10.14 -16.03 -13.22
N ARG A 508 9.40 -15.75 -12.15
CA ARG A 508 8.78 -14.45 -11.95
C ARG A 508 9.83 -13.42 -11.56
N MET A 509 9.71 -12.22 -12.11
CA MET A 509 10.62 -11.11 -11.81
C MET A 509 10.01 -10.16 -10.77
N GLU A 510 10.81 -9.68 -9.82
CA GLU A 510 10.42 -8.60 -8.88
C GLU A 510 10.81 -7.20 -9.38
N GLY A 511 11.76 -7.13 -10.32
CA GLY A 511 12.27 -5.93 -10.95
C GLY A 511 13.05 -6.30 -12.22
N ASN A 512 13.75 -5.33 -12.80
CA ASN A 512 14.53 -5.50 -14.02
C ASN A 512 16.03 -5.69 -13.74
N GLY A 513 16.47 -5.66 -12.48
CA GLY A 513 17.89 -5.79 -12.08
C GLY A 513 18.67 -4.50 -12.31
N GLN A 514 17.99 -3.37 -12.17
CA GLN A 514 18.46 -2.10 -12.70
C GLN A 514 18.78 -1.09 -11.61
N VAL A 515 19.85 -0.30 -11.77
CA VAL A 515 20.38 0.53 -10.66
C VAL A 515 19.39 1.59 -10.18
N TRP A 516 18.53 2.11 -11.06
CA TRP A 516 17.51 3.09 -10.68
C TRP A 516 16.42 2.48 -9.80
N GLU A 517 16.21 1.16 -9.81
CA GLU A 517 15.23 0.47 -8.95
C GLU A 517 15.63 0.46 -7.47
N LEU A 518 16.88 0.80 -7.16
CA LEU A 518 17.35 0.99 -5.78
C LEU A 518 16.67 2.19 -5.09
N ALA A 519 16.38 3.24 -5.87
CA ALA A 519 15.85 4.50 -5.37
C ALA A 519 14.44 4.82 -5.91
N SER A 520 14.17 4.48 -7.18
CA SER A 520 12.89 4.76 -7.82
C SER A 520 11.75 3.95 -7.20
N PRO A 521 10.69 4.61 -6.72
CA PRO A 521 9.48 3.90 -6.30
C PRO A 521 8.56 3.55 -7.47
N ILE A 522 8.83 4.10 -8.67
CA ILE A 522 8.12 3.82 -9.91
C ILE A 522 8.62 2.48 -10.44
N LYS A 523 7.71 1.52 -10.61
CA LYS A 523 8.01 0.22 -11.18
C LYS A 523 7.77 0.24 -12.68
N ILE A 524 8.77 -0.18 -13.42
CA ILE A 524 8.68 -0.46 -14.85
C ILE A 524 8.64 -1.97 -15.01
N ARG A 525 7.70 -2.51 -15.78
CA ARG A 525 7.64 -3.93 -16.11
C ARG A 525 7.57 -4.10 -17.61
N ILE A 526 8.36 -5.03 -18.13
CA ILE A 526 8.30 -5.44 -19.53
C ILE A 526 7.60 -6.80 -19.53
N ASP A 527 6.40 -6.82 -20.09
CA ASP A 527 5.56 -8.00 -20.16
C ASP A 527 5.78 -8.71 -21.49
N GLU A 528 6.14 -9.99 -21.43
CA GLU A 528 6.26 -10.85 -22.60
C GLU A 528 4.87 -11.18 -23.15
N TYR A 529 4.76 -11.19 -24.48
CA TYR A 529 3.53 -11.51 -25.17
C TYR A 529 3.25 -13.03 -25.13
N HIS A 530 2.10 -13.42 -24.60
CA HIS A 530 1.61 -14.79 -24.66
C HIS A 530 0.15 -14.79 -25.15
N MET A 531 -0.08 -15.27 -26.38
CA MET A 531 -1.43 -15.37 -26.97
C MET A 531 -2.43 -16.14 -26.08
N VAL A 532 -1.94 -17.12 -25.31
CA VAL A 532 -2.77 -17.90 -24.39
C VAL A 532 -3.25 -17.02 -23.23
N ASP A 533 -2.39 -16.12 -22.76
CA ASP A 533 -2.72 -15.25 -21.62
C ASP A 533 -3.66 -14.11 -22.02
N ASP A 534 -3.55 -13.63 -23.25
CA ASP A 534 -4.52 -12.69 -23.84
C ASP A 534 -5.91 -13.35 -23.93
N GLU A 535 -6.02 -14.54 -24.54
CA GLU A 535 -7.29 -15.26 -24.65
C GLU A 535 -7.88 -15.56 -23.26
N ILE A 536 -7.05 -15.95 -22.29
CA ILE A 536 -7.50 -16.16 -20.91
C ILE A 536 -8.04 -14.86 -20.29
N SER A 537 -7.37 -13.72 -20.50
CA SER A 537 -7.83 -12.42 -20.00
C SER A 537 -9.12 -11.96 -20.67
N ASP A 538 -9.22 -12.09 -22.00
CA ASP A 538 -10.39 -11.69 -22.79
C ASP A 538 -11.63 -12.50 -22.41
N LEU A 539 -11.44 -13.79 -22.10
CA LEU A 539 -12.51 -14.66 -21.60
C LEU A 539 -12.82 -14.46 -20.10
N ASN A 540 -12.09 -13.57 -19.41
CA ASN A 540 -12.10 -13.45 -17.94
C ASN A 540 -11.96 -14.82 -17.24
N LEU A 541 -11.13 -15.69 -17.83
CA LEU A 541 -11.02 -17.10 -17.45
C LEU A 541 -10.09 -17.26 -16.24
N GLY A 542 -10.69 -17.63 -15.11
CA GLY A 542 -9.94 -18.11 -13.96
C GLY A 542 -9.46 -19.55 -14.11
N LEU A 543 -8.21 -19.75 -14.53
CA LEU A 543 -7.54 -21.06 -14.42
C LEU A 543 -7.22 -21.40 -12.95
N GLY A 544 -7.08 -22.68 -12.63
CA GLY A 544 -6.77 -23.11 -11.26
C GLY A 544 -5.40 -22.61 -10.80
N ARG A 545 -5.31 -21.93 -9.65
CA ARG A 545 -4.04 -21.42 -9.10
C ARG A 545 -2.98 -22.52 -8.98
N VAL A 546 -1.70 -22.14 -9.05
CA VAL A 546 -0.60 -23.06 -8.73
C VAL A 546 -0.81 -23.60 -7.31
N PRO A 547 -0.99 -24.92 -7.13
CA PRO A 547 -1.37 -25.47 -5.84
C PRO A 547 -0.36 -25.18 -4.72
N LYS A 548 -0.91 -24.70 -3.60
CA LYS A 548 -0.34 -24.61 -2.23
C LYS A 548 -0.02 -25.96 -1.58
N SER A 549 -0.84 -26.92 -1.96
CA SER A 549 -1.04 -28.16 -1.23
C SER A 549 -1.63 -29.22 -2.15
N ILE A 550 -1.31 -30.48 -1.89
CA ILE A 550 -1.92 -31.64 -2.55
C ILE A 550 -2.60 -32.47 -1.47
N GLU A 551 -3.87 -32.81 -1.68
CA GLU A 551 -4.69 -33.53 -0.68
C GLU A 551 -4.58 -32.90 0.72
N GLY A 552 -4.54 -31.56 0.73
CA GLY A 552 -4.39 -30.68 1.90
C GLY A 552 -3.06 -30.82 2.67
N ILE A 553 -2.06 -31.53 2.15
CA ILE A 553 -0.67 -31.46 2.62
C ILE A 553 0.00 -30.26 1.96
N LYS A 554 0.47 -29.29 2.75
CA LYS A 554 1.19 -28.09 2.26
C LYS A 554 2.50 -28.52 1.58
N LEU A 555 2.75 -28.01 0.38
CA LEU A 555 3.96 -28.30 -0.40
C LEU A 555 5.15 -27.43 0.04
N THR A 556 6.35 -27.97 -0.13
CA THR A 556 7.60 -27.18 -0.07
C THR A 556 7.80 -26.37 -1.36
N ALA A 557 8.72 -25.40 -1.33
CA ALA A 557 9.07 -24.61 -2.52
C ALA A 557 9.50 -25.49 -3.70
N LYS A 558 10.33 -26.51 -3.44
CA LYS A 558 10.82 -27.45 -4.46
C LYS A 558 9.69 -28.30 -5.05
N GLN A 559 8.82 -28.86 -4.20
CA GLN A 559 7.66 -29.64 -4.63
C GLN A 559 6.71 -28.81 -5.51
N GLN A 560 6.47 -27.55 -5.13
CA GLN A 560 5.65 -26.65 -5.94
C GLN A 560 6.28 -26.35 -7.30
N ASN A 561 7.59 -26.06 -7.35
CA ASN A 561 8.28 -25.81 -8.62
C ASN A 561 8.26 -27.06 -9.51
N MET A 562 8.50 -28.24 -8.96
CA MET A 562 8.39 -29.52 -9.70
C MET A 562 6.99 -29.72 -10.28
N LEU A 563 5.95 -29.36 -9.52
CA LEU A 563 4.57 -29.45 -10.01
C LEU A 563 4.32 -28.55 -11.22
N VAL A 564 4.82 -27.30 -11.19
CA VAL A 564 4.72 -26.37 -12.32
C VAL A 564 5.50 -26.91 -13.52
N ILE A 565 6.74 -27.38 -13.29
CA ILE A 565 7.60 -27.90 -14.34
C ILE A 565 6.95 -29.09 -15.03
N TRP A 566 6.38 -30.04 -14.29
CA TRP A 566 5.69 -31.19 -14.89
C TRP A 566 4.33 -30.88 -15.48
N ALA A 567 3.64 -29.84 -15.02
CA ALA A 567 2.44 -29.38 -15.71
C ALA A 567 2.78 -28.84 -17.10
N ASN A 568 3.91 -28.16 -17.26
CA ASN A 568 4.33 -27.61 -18.55
C ASN A 568 5.12 -28.59 -19.41
N ASN A 569 5.89 -29.49 -18.79
CA ASN A 569 6.67 -30.52 -19.47
C ASN A 569 6.24 -31.87 -18.89
N SER A 570 5.12 -32.37 -19.40
CA SER A 570 4.48 -33.57 -18.87
C SER A 570 5.42 -34.78 -19.01
N PRO A 571 5.66 -35.53 -17.92
CA PRO A 571 6.40 -36.79 -18.01
C PRO A 571 5.71 -37.83 -18.92
N ASP A 572 4.40 -37.70 -19.13
CA ASP A 572 3.61 -38.53 -20.04
C ASP A 572 3.70 -38.04 -21.51
N GLY A 573 4.47 -36.98 -21.77
CA GLY A 573 4.59 -36.32 -23.07
C GLY A 573 3.65 -35.13 -23.26
N GLY A 574 4.06 -34.19 -24.12
CA GLY A 574 3.32 -32.96 -24.44
C GLY A 574 3.68 -31.77 -23.55
N ASN A 575 3.24 -30.58 -23.98
CA ASN A 575 3.50 -29.33 -23.27
C ASN A 575 2.22 -28.50 -23.18
N LEU A 576 1.83 -28.14 -21.95
CA LEU A 576 0.56 -27.45 -21.66
C LEU A 576 0.41 -26.16 -22.46
N LEU A 577 1.43 -25.30 -22.45
CA LEU A 577 1.39 -24.02 -23.12
C LEU A 577 1.24 -24.20 -24.64
N GLU A 578 2.00 -25.13 -25.24
CA GLU A 578 1.94 -25.42 -26.66
C GLU A 578 0.61 -26.03 -27.09
N ASP A 579 0.02 -26.92 -26.29
CA ASP A 579 -1.26 -27.53 -26.62
C ASP A 579 -2.44 -26.56 -26.46
N LEU A 580 -2.36 -25.63 -25.49
CA LEU A 580 -3.29 -24.50 -25.41
C LEU A 580 -3.15 -23.58 -26.62
N LYS A 581 -1.92 -23.23 -27.06
CA LYS A 581 -1.69 -22.43 -28.27
C LYS A 581 -2.29 -23.09 -29.51
N LYS A 582 -2.05 -24.39 -29.71
CA LYS A 582 -2.62 -25.16 -30.83
C LYS A 582 -4.15 -25.15 -30.79
N LYS A 583 -4.74 -25.28 -29.60
CA LYS A 583 -6.21 -25.23 -29.45
C LYS A 583 -6.76 -23.86 -29.82
N ILE A 584 -6.17 -22.79 -29.29
CA ILE A 584 -6.63 -21.41 -29.53
C ILE A 584 -6.52 -21.03 -31.01
N THR A 585 -5.47 -21.49 -31.68
CA THR A 585 -5.25 -21.22 -33.11
C THR A 585 -6.10 -22.09 -34.05
N SER A 586 -6.83 -23.09 -33.52
CA SER A 586 -7.67 -23.96 -34.34
C SER A 586 -8.93 -23.26 -34.86
N PRO A 587 -9.31 -23.45 -36.14
CA PRO A 587 -10.54 -22.88 -36.69
C PRO A 587 -11.81 -23.32 -35.95
N GLU A 588 -11.82 -24.52 -35.40
CA GLU A 588 -12.94 -25.07 -34.62
C GLU A 588 -13.13 -24.28 -33.34
N TYR A 589 -12.05 -24.01 -32.61
CA TYR A 589 -12.10 -23.24 -31.36
C TYR A 589 -12.59 -21.81 -31.61
N GLN A 590 -12.12 -21.16 -32.68
CA GLN A 590 -12.52 -19.80 -33.00
C GLN A 590 -14.02 -19.65 -33.33
N LYS A 591 -14.70 -20.74 -33.70
CA LYS A 591 -16.16 -20.75 -33.91
C LYS A 591 -16.97 -20.98 -32.64
N LEU A 592 -16.34 -21.36 -31.54
CA LEU A 592 -17.03 -21.62 -30.27
C LEU A 592 -17.47 -20.32 -29.60
N SER A 593 -18.62 -20.36 -28.93
CA SER A 593 -19.03 -19.31 -27.99
C SER A 593 -18.06 -19.23 -26.81
N PRO A 594 -17.94 -18.08 -26.12
CA PRO A 594 -17.03 -17.90 -24.98
C PRO A 594 -17.12 -18.98 -23.90
N GLY A 595 -18.33 -19.45 -23.56
CA GLY A 595 -18.52 -20.53 -22.57
C GLY A 595 -17.85 -21.84 -22.98
N PHE A 596 -18.07 -22.30 -24.21
CA PHE A 596 -17.43 -23.53 -24.72
C PHE A 596 -15.91 -23.37 -24.88
N ARG A 597 -15.42 -22.18 -25.25
CA ARG A 597 -13.99 -21.88 -25.27
C ARG A 597 -13.36 -22.07 -23.89
N ILE A 598 -14.01 -21.53 -22.86
CA ILE A 598 -13.60 -21.69 -21.46
C ILE A 598 -13.52 -23.17 -21.08
N ASP A 599 -14.54 -23.97 -21.42
CA ASP A 599 -14.57 -25.39 -21.07
C ASP A 599 -13.45 -26.20 -21.74
N GLU A 600 -13.16 -25.92 -23.01
CA GLU A 600 -12.05 -26.54 -23.75
C GLU A 600 -10.69 -26.23 -23.11
N LEU A 601 -10.42 -24.95 -22.82
CA LEU A 601 -9.16 -24.55 -22.19
C LEU A 601 -9.01 -25.14 -20.78
N ARG A 602 -10.09 -25.16 -19.99
CA ARG A 602 -10.12 -25.80 -18.67
C ARG A 602 -9.88 -27.31 -18.75
N GLY A 603 -10.42 -27.97 -19.75
CA GLY A 603 -10.24 -29.40 -19.97
C GLY A 603 -8.77 -29.74 -20.19
N ILE A 604 -8.10 -29.04 -21.10
CA ILE A 604 -6.66 -29.22 -21.36
C ILE A 604 -5.85 -28.96 -20.09
N ASP A 605 -6.11 -27.83 -19.44
CA ASP A 605 -5.42 -27.44 -18.20
C ASP A 605 -5.55 -28.50 -17.10
N ALA A 606 -6.78 -29.00 -16.86
CA ALA A 606 -7.04 -29.98 -15.82
C ALA A 606 -6.26 -31.29 -16.03
N VAL A 607 -6.09 -31.74 -17.27
CA VAL A 607 -5.36 -32.98 -17.60
C VAL A 607 -3.87 -32.84 -17.21
N TYR A 608 -3.21 -31.78 -17.65
CA TYR A 608 -1.79 -31.55 -17.37
C TYR A 608 -1.51 -31.42 -15.87
N TRP A 609 -2.32 -30.62 -15.16
CA TRP A 609 -2.15 -30.45 -13.72
C TRP A 609 -2.49 -31.72 -12.93
N SER A 610 -3.42 -32.54 -13.39
CA SER A 610 -3.72 -33.85 -12.80
C SER A 610 -2.54 -34.81 -12.95
N ASN A 611 -1.95 -34.89 -14.14
CA ASN A 611 -0.80 -35.76 -14.39
C ASN A 611 0.43 -35.30 -13.61
N ALA A 612 0.71 -34.00 -13.58
CA ALA A 612 1.81 -33.45 -12.79
C ALA A 612 1.69 -33.78 -11.30
N LYS A 613 0.47 -33.73 -10.72
CA LYS A 613 0.21 -34.13 -9.34
C LYS A 613 0.52 -35.61 -9.11
N LYS A 614 0.07 -36.49 -10.01
CA LYS A 614 0.31 -37.93 -9.90
C LYS A 614 1.81 -38.24 -9.91
N HIS A 615 2.55 -37.65 -10.84
CA HIS A 615 4.00 -37.80 -10.93
C HIS A 615 4.71 -37.29 -9.68
N LEU A 616 4.28 -36.15 -9.12
CA LEU A 616 4.84 -35.64 -7.87
C LEU A 616 4.63 -36.57 -6.69
N ILE A 617 3.41 -37.07 -6.50
CA ILE A 617 3.13 -38.04 -5.44
C ILE A 617 3.95 -39.31 -5.63
N GLN A 618 4.16 -39.78 -6.86
CA GLN A 618 4.94 -41.00 -7.11
C GLN A 618 6.45 -40.81 -6.90
N SER A 619 6.97 -39.64 -7.25
CA SER A 619 8.41 -39.33 -7.21
C SER A 619 8.94 -38.88 -5.85
N ASP A 620 8.06 -38.44 -4.95
CA ASP A 620 8.40 -37.89 -3.63
C ASP A 620 7.85 -38.80 -2.52
N PRO A 621 8.68 -39.73 -1.99
CA PRO A 621 8.25 -40.68 -0.97
C PRO A 621 7.77 -40.03 0.33
N ASP A 622 8.33 -38.87 0.72
CA ASP A 622 7.91 -38.15 1.92
C ASP A 622 6.50 -37.59 1.74
N LEU A 623 6.26 -36.89 0.62
CA LEU A 623 4.94 -36.37 0.30
C LEU A 623 3.90 -37.49 0.24
N LYS A 624 4.25 -38.62 -0.41
CA LYS A 624 3.37 -39.78 -0.50
C LYS A 624 3.04 -40.36 0.88
N ALA A 625 4.05 -40.60 1.71
CA ALA A 625 3.85 -41.16 3.05
C ALA A 625 2.91 -40.27 3.91
N ARG A 626 3.05 -38.95 3.80
CA ARG A 626 2.20 -37.99 4.53
C ARG A 626 0.77 -37.94 4.00
N ILE A 627 0.57 -38.11 2.70
CA ILE A 627 -0.75 -38.25 2.10
C ILE A 627 -1.39 -39.56 2.57
N ASP A 628 -0.65 -40.68 2.54
CA ASP A 628 -1.12 -41.99 2.96
C ASP A 628 -1.49 -42.01 4.45
N GLU A 629 -0.64 -41.42 5.32
CA GLU A 629 -0.93 -41.25 6.75
C GLU A 629 -2.24 -40.48 6.98
N ARG A 630 -2.40 -39.36 6.27
CA ARG A 630 -3.62 -38.55 6.35
C ARG A 630 -4.85 -39.33 5.89
N ASN A 631 -4.76 -40.02 4.76
CA ASN A 631 -5.87 -40.79 4.21
C ASN A 631 -6.22 -41.98 5.13
N GLY A 632 -5.23 -42.64 5.74
CA GLY A 632 -5.45 -43.66 6.76
C GLY A 632 -6.17 -43.13 8.01
N ILE A 633 -5.84 -41.92 8.47
CA ILE A 633 -6.57 -41.26 9.58
C ILE A 633 -8.03 -40.96 9.19
N ARG A 634 -8.27 -40.57 7.93
CA ARG A 634 -9.63 -40.33 7.40
C ARG A 634 -10.48 -41.60 7.40
N ASP A 635 -9.88 -42.72 7.02
CA ASP A 635 -10.56 -44.02 6.94
C ASP A 635 -10.91 -44.57 8.33
N VAL A 636 -10.06 -44.34 9.34
CA VAL A 636 -10.32 -44.77 10.73
C VAL A 636 -11.35 -43.90 11.45
N THR A 637 -11.41 -42.60 11.14
CA THR A 637 -12.28 -41.65 11.87
C THR A 637 -13.60 -41.32 11.17
N GLY A 638 -13.78 -41.76 9.92
CA GLY A 638 -14.96 -41.47 9.09
C GLY A 638 -15.15 -39.97 8.78
N LYS A 639 -14.21 -39.12 9.19
CA LYS A 639 -14.21 -37.67 9.02
C LYS A 639 -12.92 -37.27 8.34
N ALA A 640 -12.99 -36.30 7.43
CA ALA A 640 -11.77 -35.71 6.88
C ALA A 640 -10.90 -35.19 8.05
N PRO A 641 -9.58 -35.51 8.10
CA PRO A 641 -8.71 -34.99 9.15
C PRO A 641 -8.75 -33.46 9.13
N ILE A 642 -8.92 -32.89 10.32
CA ILE A 642 -9.21 -31.49 10.58
C ILE A 642 -8.10 -30.61 9.99
N GLN A 643 -8.50 -29.68 9.11
CA GLN A 643 -7.62 -28.78 8.34
C GLN A 643 -6.71 -27.90 9.20
#